data_AF-A0A550CP56-F1
#
_entry.id   AF-A0A550CP56-F1
#
_cell.length_a   1.000
_cell.length_b   1.000
_cell.length_c   1.000
_cell.angle_alpha   90.00
_cell.angle_beta   90.00
_cell.angle_gamma   90.00
#
_symmetry.space_group_name_H-M   'P 1'
#
loop_
_entity.id
_entity.type
_entity.pdbx_description
1 polymer ?
#
loop_
_entity_poly.entity_id
_entity_poly.type
_entity_poly.pdbx_seq_one_letter_code
_entity_poly.pdbx_strand_id
1 'polypeptide(L)'
;MSIPDVERILLGASNDFSPEIAPSTLSAILHAFFRRRSQPLDPDYVSESACANLLTTRPELYTLLERAVKEQDYACLWDCEILSFRDVDLRTRRPYHPTDTSFEQELPVFLKAHQKFISAFARSTVPLDSWTPSSVDMSATATSASGADSFISYLKIPDTSADSPCLALHDVGALINADILHQRLQNIFVPRSHTIFLNTSGSGKTRLVLEGLSQHWGFYIPCASDNSCLGSLDMDHCLGSGISNKRKFRQNAPWDEDSVQHNSWVAQNTFSRILLSRLILLKAFLDELEDKLTLDARHQWLLFQVLTMKLEHGDIFHNLTRKVDRVTQMYADEMFTDLLLDIKARYGDANMNIFCVLDEAQRANDAFRGAFGKQSTALREIASAYEKYDGITLILTGTHIDLGPFRRADFPEYRVCTDTGLFDTPQSQRQYVLRYLPTSLADSPTGQTLISRMWWWLRGRYRFTASFISCLLITQYEKPLHLLDAYISWFTGVDPPHMSKAVLQEQLSRSAFEAVHRFSPFRGSFLSDEPQILFAMHSAMFKIMLSGENHVRFKEQCFRLAAQGVAVLTDHKGEEALVLEPCIVLPLIDPIFRQPGVASAFFPDALASQLHKAPPHHTYPLAFVPTLVQALMKTKKTDKIAHRLCDLFLFPGIAPDWATQSAQLVRITRTAEKRALRATVFQPSFSKIAREHVWATESPEWLQHETNVPFCIASQFSQADLIFVLRLEDNRCLQVALSTLLKNEHVKTSPSDIQVKLLQLAPKNLFKVGQPTTASGAHFDDIPREVAEAGNPPLLRVVSTFPYEVDINEVERDKVPQPIATLNTPLLRECANSFNITDIVKRIVSVMTTPRSGKRKRPSVGDGGGEPERPKTRSMTKKEEEANKAARPRRGVPKEEVPLRKSTRRVPASSSTAKVPTPVRRRKR
;
A
#
# COMPACT_ATOMS: atom_id res chain seq x y z
N MET A 1 41.56 1.07 5.65
CA MET A 1 42.77 0.95 6.48
C MET A 1 42.36 1.07 7.94
N SER A 2 43.07 0.37 8.81
CA SER A 2 42.80 0.21 10.24
C SER A 2 44.02 0.68 11.06
N ILE A 3 43.91 0.66 12.39
CA ILE A 3 45.02 0.97 13.30
C ILE A 3 46.32 0.19 12.92
N PRO A 4 46.27 -1.15 12.69
CA PRO A 4 47.37 -1.95 12.14
C PRO A 4 48.04 -1.49 10.85
N ASP A 5 47.50 -0.53 10.09
CA ASP A 5 48.17 0.00 8.90
C ASP A 5 49.14 1.14 9.26
N VAL A 6 48.83 1.95 10.28
CA VAL A 6 49.76 2.98 10.79
C VAL A 6 50.91 2.32 11.55
N GLU A 7 50.60 1.35 12.40
CA GLU A 7 51.59 0.54 13.13
C GLU A 7 52.57 -0.14 12.17
N ARG A 8 52.09 -0.64 11.03
CA ARG A 8 52.96 -1.26 10.00
C ARG A 8 53.84 -0.25 9.26
N ILE A 9 53.40 1.00 9.08
CA ILE A 9 54.23 2.08 8.52
C ILE A 9 55.34 2.46 9.51
N LEU A 10 55.00 2.66 10.79
CA LEU A 10 55.99 2.94 11.84
C LEU A 10 57.00 1.79 12.00
N LEU A 11 56.54 0.54 11.95
CA LEU A 11 57.42 -0.63 12.03
C LEU A 11 58.35 -0.72 10.82
N GLY A 12 57.84 -0.44 9.61
CA GLY A 12 58.65 -0.40 8.40
C GLY A 12 59.75 0.68 8.44
N ALA A 13 59.45 1.85 9.03
CA ALA A 13 60.41 2.92 9.19
C ALA A 13 61.45 2.70 10.32
N SER A 14 61.18 1.80 11.27
CA SER A 14 61.92 1.70 12.54
C SER A 14 63.43 1.48 12.45
N ASN A 15 63.93 0.85 11.37
CA ASN A 15 65.36 0.55 11.21
C ASN A 15 66.14 1.64 10.45
N ASP A 16 65.47 2.36 9.54
CA ASP A 16 66.11 3.21 8.53
C ASP A 16 65.59 4.67 8.54
N PHE A 17 64.88 5.09 9.59
CA PHE A 17 64.28 6.42 9.67
C PHE A 17 65.32 7.54 9.58
N SER A 18 65.15 8.41 8.58
CA SER A 18 66.09 9.50 8.26
C SER A 18 65.35 10.74 7.76
N PRO A 19 66.01 11.92 7.69
CA PRO A 19 65.43 13.12 7.08
C PRO A 19 64.96 12.93 5.63
N GLU A 20 65.55 12.00 4.88
CA GLU A 20 65.17 11.68 3.50
C GLU A 20 63.92 10.79 3.42
N ILE A 21 63.69 9.93 4.43
CA ILE A 21 62.57 8.97 4.48
C ILE A 21 61.38 9.51 5.29
N ALA A 22 61.58 10.54 6.12
CA ALA A 22 60.52 11.19 6.90
C ALA A 22 59.36 11.74 6.06
N PRO A 23 59.54 12.36 4.86
CA PRO A 23 58.43 12.86 4.05
C PRO A 23 57.49 11.77 3.54
N SER A 24 58.02 10.66 3.00
CA SER A 24 57.21 9.52 2.54
C SER A 24 56.55 8.79 3.71
N THR A 25 57.24 8.68 4.84
CA THR A 25 56.68 8.13 6.09
C THR A 25 55.49 8.97 6.58
N LEU A 26 55.64 10.30 6.64
CA LEU A 26 54.55 11.20 7.03
C LEU A 26 53.39 11.15 6.03
N SER A 27 53.67 11.13 4.72
CA SER A 27 52.65 10.98 3.68
C SER A 27 51.83 9.70 3.86
N ALA A 28 52.48 8.56 4.07
CA ALA A 28 51.80 7.28 4.32
C ALA A 28 50.94 7.31 5.60
N ILE A 29 51.42 7.94 6.69
CA ILE A 29 50.66 8.12 7.93
C ILE A 29 49.46 9.05 7.70
N LEU A 30 49.63 10.18 7.00
CA LEU A 30 48.53 11.10 6.68
C LEU A 30 47.49 10.45 5.77
N HIS A 31 47.89 9.65 4.78
CA HIS A 31 46.96 8.84 3.98
C HIS A 31 46.11 7.90 4.84
N ALA A 32 46.68 7.30 5.89
CA ALA A 32 45.93 6.46 6.83
C ALA A 32 45.06 7.29 7.79
N PHE A 33 45.56 8.42 8.30
CA PHE A 33 44.83 9.32 9.19
C PHE A 33 43.60 9.94 8.52
N PHE A 34 43.78 10.49 7.33
CA PHE A 34 42.71 11.13 6.55
C PHE A 34 41.60 10.13 6.26
N ARG A 35 41.95 8.92 5.78
CA ARG A 35 40.99 7.82 5.57
C ARG A 35 40.23 7.42 6.84
N ARG A 36 40.86 7.51 8.02
CA ARG A 36 40.24 7.20 9.32
C ARG A 36 39.38 8.34 9.87
N ARG A 37 39.69 9.59 9.54
CA ARG A 37 38.92 10.81 9.90
C ARG A 37 37.83 11.16 8.88
N SER A 38 37.70 10.40 7.80
CA SER A 38 36.87 10.74 6.62
C SER A 38 37.26 12.09 5.99
N GLN A 39 38.55 12.38 5.85
CA GLN A 39 39.04 13.60 5.19
C GLN A 39 39.45 13.35 3.72
N PRO A 40 39.20 14.29 2.79
CA PRO A 40 39.67 14.23 1.40
C PRO A 40 41.20 14.18 1.29
N LEU A 41 41.74 13.26 0.49
CA LEU A 41 43.18 13.09 0.27
C LEU A 41 43.74 14.20 -0.64
N ASP A 42 43.84 15.41 -0.09
CA ASP A 42 44.28 16.61 -0.78
C ASP A 42 45.80 16.58 -1.06
N PRO A 43 46.23 16.56 -2.33
CA PRO A 43 47.64 16.43 -2.68
C PRO A 43 48.50 17.61 -2.21
N ASP A 44 47.91 18.78 -1.96
CA ASP A 44 48.63 19.95 -1.43
C ASP A 44 49.03 19.78 0.05
N TYR A 45 48.51 18.72 0.73
CA TYR A 45 48.79 18.41 2.13
C TYR A 45 49.32 16.98 2.36
N VAL A 46 48.84 15.98 1.63
CA VAL A 46 49.21 14.56 1.87
C VAL A 46 50.31 14.01 0.95
N SER A 47 50.68 14.73 -0.12
CA SER A 47 51.79 14.29 -0.99
C SER A 47 53.14 14.31 -0.28
N GLU A 48 54.09 13.53 -0.76
CA GLU A 48 55.46 13.49 -0.22
C GLU A 48 56.15 14.87 -0.29
N SER A 49 55.94 15.63 -1.37
CA SER A 49 56.43 17.02 -1.51
C SER A 49 55.75 17.99 -0.54
N ALA A 50 54.44 17.85 -0.30
CA ALA A 50 53.74 18.61 0.75
C ALA A 50 54.28 18.26 2.14
N CYS A 51 54.49 16.97 2.43
CA CYS A 51 55.05 16.50 3.69
C CYS A 51 56.49 16.97 3.92
N ALA A 52 57.33 16.99 2.90
CA ALA A 52 58.68 17.55 2.97
C ALA A 52 58.67 19.05 3.29
N ASN A 53 57.81 19.82 2.60
CA ASN A 53 57.63 21.24 2.87
C ASN A 53 57.09 21.51 4.29
N LEU A 54 56.13 20.69 4.74
CA LEU A 54 55.53 20.77 6.07
C LEU A 54 56.55 20.47 7.17
N LEU A 55 57.35 19.40 7.04
CA LEU A 55 58.44 19.06 7.97
C LEU A 55 59.53 20.15 7.99
N THR A 56 59.86 20.74 6.82
CA THR A 56 60.84 21.84 6.71
C THR A 56 60.33 23.13 7.38
N THR A 57 59.05 23.43 7.21
CA THR A 57 58.41 24.64 7.78
C THR A 57 58.10 24.48 9.26
N ARG A 58 57.87 23.24 9.73
CA ARG A 58 57.51 22.88 11.11
C ARG A 58 58.42 21.78 11.67
N PRO A 59 59.67 22.10 12.08
CA PRO A 59 60.62 21.12 12.62
C PRO A 59 60.08 20.34 13.83
N GLU A 60 59.12 20.89 14.58
CA GLU A 60 58.45 20.20 15.68
C GLU A 60 57.75 18.89 15.24
N LEU A 61 57.30 18.83 13.98
CA LEU A 61 56.67 17.63 13.41
C LEU A 61 57.69 16.52 13.13
N TYR A 62 58.94 16.87 12.78
CA TYR A 62 59.98 15.86 12.60
C TYR A 62 60.28 15.16 13.92
N THR A 63 60.43 15.92 15.02
CA THR A 63 60.65 15.35 16.37
C THR A 63 59.47 14.49 16.84
N LEU A 64 58.22 14.88 16.53
CA LEU A 64 57.05 14.07 16.83
C LEU A 64 56.99 12.78 16.00
N LEU A 65 57.43 12.83 14.73
CA LEU A 65 57.47 11.68 13.82
C LEU A 65 58.60 10.70 14.19
N GLU A 66 59.80 11.21 14.46
CA GLU A 66 60.94 10.44 14.98
C GLU A 66 60.55 9.71 16.27
N ARG A 67 59.90 10.42 17.21
CA ARG A 67 59.39 9.81 18.44
C ARG A 67 58.36 8.72 18.14
N ALA A 68 57.37 8.98 17.29
CA ALA A 68 56.35 7.99 16.94
C ALA A 68 56.95 6.72 16.30
N VAL A 69 57.95 6.87 15.43
CA VAL A 69 58.67 5.72 14.83
C VAL A 69 59.51 4.98 15.89
N LYS A 70 60.18 5.70 16.79
CA LYS A 70 61.01 5.09 17.85
C LYS A 70 60.20 4.37 18.93
N GLU A 71 59.07 4.94 19.33
CA GLU A 71 58.18 4.43 20.38
C GLU A 71 57.11 3.47 19.82
N GLN A 72 56.98 3.38 18.50
CA GLN A 72 55.94 2.65 17.76
C GLN A 72 54.49 3.11 18.09
N ASP A 73 54.34 4.31 18.64
CA ASP A 73 53.05 4.93 18.98
C ASP A 73 52.75 6.14 18.11
N TYR A 74 51.65 6.09 17.36
CA TYR A 74 51.19 7.18 16.50
C TYR A 74 50.31 8.20 17.24
N ALA A 75 49.95 7.99 18.51
CA ALA A 75 48.99 8.82 19.24
C ALA A 75 49.38 10.32 19.21
N CYS A 76 50.66 10.64 19.46
CA CYS A 76 51.09 12.04 19.44
C CYS A 76 51.12 12.71 18.06
N LEU A 77 51.06 11.93 16.97
CA LEU A 77 50.81 12.46 15.62
C LEU A 77 49.30 12.60 15.35
N TRP A 78 48.49 11.67 15.86
CA TRP A 78 47.04 11.66 15.70
C TRP A 78 46.36 12.83 16.43
N ASP A 79 46.82 13.14 17.63
CA ASP A 79 46.36 14.26 18.46
C ASP A 79 47.07 15.59 18.13
N CYS A 80 48.01 15.60 17.18
CA CYS A 80 48.68 16.82 16.74
C CYS A 80 47.72 17.74 15.98
N GLU A 81 47.46 18.93 16.51
CA GLU A 81 46.56 19.93 15.92
C GLU A 81 46.99 20.34 14.50
N ILE A 82 48.29 20.52 14.26
CA ILE A 82 48.84 20.87 12.94
C ILE A 82 48.52 19.77 11.91
N LEU A 83 48.62 18.49 12.32
CA LEU A 83 48.28 17.34 11.48
C LEU A 83 46.79 17.00 11.49
N SER A 84 45.94 17.80 12.14
CA SER A 84 44.49 17.56 12.20
C SER A 84 43.73 18.16 11.02
N PHE A 85 44.26 19.25 10.42
CA PHE A 85 43.71 19.96 9.27
C PHE A 85 42.20 20.31 9.38
N ARG A 86 41.74 20.63 10.60
CA ARG A 86 40.31 20.87 10.90
C ARG A 86 39.72 22.09 10.19
N ASP A 87 40.51 23.15 10.04
CA ASP A 87 40.10 24.43 9.46
C ASP A 87 40.55 24.60 7.99
N VAL A 88 40.84 23.49 7.30
CA VAL A 88 41.36 23.46 5.93
C VAL A 88 40.31 22.93 4.96
N ASP A 89 40.12 23.63 3.84
CA ASP A 89 39.28 23.22 2.71
C ASP A 89 40.02 22.15 1.86
N LEU A 90 40.12 20.95 2.45
CA LEU A 90 40.75 19.78 1.85
C LEU A 90 39.93 19.28 0.65
N ARG A 91 40.55 19.16 -0.52
CA ARG A 91 39.91 18.62 -1.74
C ARG A 91 40.85 17.70 -2.49
N THR A 92 40.34 16.59 -3.03
CA THR A 92 41.13 15.69 -3.89
C THR A 92 41.54 16.36 -5.21
N ARG A 93 40.88 17.46 -5.62
CA ARG A 93 41.27 18.21 -6.82
C ARG A 93 40.95 19.72 -6.77
N ARG A 94 41.72 20.49 -7.54
CA ARG A 94 41.48 21.90 -7.88
C ARG A 94 40.83 22.04 -9.28
N PRO A 95 40.06 23.10 -9.57
CA PRO A 95 39.28 23.20 -10.80
C PRO A 95 40.18 23.49 -12.01
N TYR A 96 40.22 22.56 -12.97
CA TYR A 96 41.12 22.64 -14.14
C TYR A 96 40.47 23.21 -15.40
N HIS A 97 39.17 22.96 -15.63
CA HIS A 97 38.46 23.45 -16.81
C HIS A 97 37.81 24.82 -16.51
N PRO A 98 37.75 25.78 -17.46
CA PRO A 98 37.21 27.13 -17.20
C PRO A 98 35.77 27.16 -16.66
N THR A 99 34.94 26.16 -16.99
CA THR A 99 33.59 25.99 -16.40
C THR A 99 33.62 25.70 -14.91
N ASP A 100 34.63 24.96 -14.47
CA ASP A 100 34.77 24.46 -13.11
C ASP A 100 35.32 25.60 -12.25
N THR A 101 36.27 26.37 -12.78
CA THR A 101 36.77 27.62 -12.18
C THR A 101 35.65 28.68 -12.10
N SER A 102 34.83 28.83 -13.14
CA SER A 102 33.66 29.72 -13.12
C SER A 102 32.66 29.29 -12.06
N PHE A 103 32.42 27.99 -11.89
CA PHE A 103 31.54 27.48 -10.85
C PHE A 103 32.08 27.72 -9.43
N GLU A 104 33.39 27.55 -9.18
CA GLU A 104 34.00 27.89 -7.89
C GLU A 104 33.89 29.39 -7.54
N GLN A 105 33.88 30.27 -8.55
CA GLN A 105 33.66 31.70 -8.34
C GLN A 105 32.17 32.03 -8.14
N GLU A 106 31.27 31.35 -8.87
CA GLU A 106 29.82 31.53 -8.75
C GLU A 106 29.23 30.95 -7.44
N LEU A 107 29.78 29.85 -6.91
CA LEU A 107 29.18 29.09 -5.81
C LEU A 107 29.17 29.84 -4.46
N PRO A 108 30.28 30.43 -3.97
CA PRO A 108 30.26 31.22 -2.73
C PRO A 108 29.33 32.42 -2.82
N VAL A 109 29.22 33.05 -3.99
CA VAL A 109 28.28 34.16 -4.23
C VAL A 109 26.83 33.66 -4.17
N PHE A 110 26.53 32.51 -4.78
CA PHE A 110 25.21 31.88 -4.74
C PHE A 110 24.82 31.46 -3.32
N LEU A 111 25.71 30.79 -2.57
CA LEU A 111 25.46 30.38 -1.20
C LEU A 111 25.27 31.60 -0.28
N LYS A 112 26.13 32.62 -0.40
CA LYS A 112 26.00 33.87 0.37
C LYS A 112 24.69 34.61 0.11
N ALA A 113 24.20 34.61 -1.13
CA ALA A 113 22.90 35.20 -1.46
C ALA A 113 21.73 34.49 -0.76
N HIS A 114 21.83 33.18 -0.53
CA HIS A 114 20.79 32.39 0.14
C HIS A 114 21.09 32.13 1.63
N GLN A 115 22.23 32.56 2.16
CA GLN A 115 22.72 32.22 3.50
C GLN A 115 21.71 32.59 4.59
N LYS A 116 21.14 33.81 4.54
CA LYS A 116 20.09 34.28 5.47
C LYS A 116 18.89 33.32 5.52
N PHE A 117 18.55 32.70 4.40
CA PHE A 117 17.42 31.78 4.32
C PHE A 117 17.79 30.37 4.82
N ILE A 118 18.97 29.87 4.46
CA ILE A 118 19.49 28.58 4.95
C ILE A 118 19.65 28.63 6.48
N SER A 119 20.22 29.71 7.01
CA SER A 119 20.36 29.93 8.46
C SER A 119 19.03 30.12 9.17
N ALA A 120 18.03 30.73 8.52
CA ALA A 120 16.69 30.83 9.07
C ALA A 120 16.06 29.45 9.31
N PHE A 121 16.25 28.48 8.41
CA PHE A 121 15.77 27.10 8.61
C PHE A 121 16.65 26.32 9.60
N ALA A 122 17.98 26.40 9.50
CA ALA A 122 18.92 25.69 10.37
C ALA A 122 18.83 26.14 11.84
N ARG A 123 18.49 27.40 12.09
CA ARG A 123 18.35 27.96 13.45
C ARG A 123 16.87 28.18 13.83
N SER A 124 15.95 27.57 13.09
CA SER A 124 14.51 27.78 13.31
C SER A 124 14.01 27.11 14.59
N THR A 125 13.76 27.93 15.61
CA THR A 125 12.72 27.67 16.63
C THR A 125 11.37 28.28 16.23
N VAL A 126 11.31 28.94 15.06
CA VAL A 126 10.16 29.70 14.59
C VAL A 126 9.16 28.75 13.91
N PRO A 127 7.87 28.76 14.29
CA PRO A 127 6.86 27.99 13.57
C PRO A 127 6.82 28.40 12.09
N LEU A 128 6.69 27.42 11.20
CA LEU A 128 6.29 27.68 9.82
C LEU A 128 4.94 28.40 9.79
N ASP A 129 4.73 29.24 8.78
CA ASP A 129 3.43 29.87 8.52
C ASP A 129 2.34 28.79 8.51
N SER A 130 1.33 29.01 9.35
CA SER A 130 0.23 28.07 9.50
C SER A 130 -0.82 28.35 8.42
N TRP A 131 -1.21 27.31 7.70
CA TRP A 131 -2.25 27.37 6.68
C TRP A 131 -3.57 27.87 7.28
N THR A 132 -4.20 28.82 6.60
CA THR A 132 -5.53 29.34 6.91
C THR A 132 -6.44 29.23 5.67
N PRO A 133 -7.75 29.00 5.84
CA PRO A 133 -8.68 28.93 4.73
C PRO A 133 -8.78 30.28 4.02
N SER A 134 -8.64 30.28 2.69
CA SER A 134 -8.71 31.49 1.86
C SER A 134 -10.07 32.19 2.04
N SER A 135 -10.06 33.45 2.48
CA SER A 135 -11.27 34.21 2.83
C SER A 135 -12.02 34.75 1.61
N VAL A 136 -12.50 33.85 0.74
CA VAL A 136 -13.22 34.19 -0.49
C VAL A 136 -14.71 34.37 -0.19
N ASP A 137 -15.20 35.61 -0.29
CA ASP A 137 -16.61 36.02 -0.36
C ASP A 137 -17.60 35.46 0.68
N MET A 138 -17.15 35.15 1.90
CA MET A 138 -17.98 34.77 3.06
C MET A 138 -18.78 35.95 3.69
N SER A 139 -19.24 36.91 2.87
CA SER A 139 -19.69 38.24 3.29
C SER A 139 -21.08 38.34 3.94
N ALA A 140 -21.71 37.21 4.32
CA ALA A 140 -23.13 37.19 4.75
C ALA A 140 -23.46 36.52 6.09
N THR A 141 -22.59 35.67 6.67
CA THR A 141 -22.93 34.82 7.85
C THR A 141 -21.85 34.79 8.93
N ALA A 142 -21.22 35.93 9.21
CA ALA A 142 -20.04 36.03 10.09
C ALA A 142 -20.27 35.79 11.61
N THR A 143 -21.50 35.50 12.07
CA THR A 143 -21.85 35.44 13.50
C THR A 143 -21.54 34.13 14.22
N SER A 144 -20.90 33.15 13.57
CA SER A 144 -20.52 31.86 14.19
C SER A 144 -19.10 31.35 13.86
N ALA A 145 -18.32 32.06 13.04
CA ALA A 145 -17.04 31.57 12.50
C ALA A 145 -15.90 31.42 13.53
N SER A 146 -15.88 32.27 14.57
CA SER A 146 -14.73 32.41 15.48
C SER A 146 -14.29 31.13 16.22
N GLY A 147 -15.19 30.17 16.41
CA GLY A 147 -14.86 28.86 17.00
C GLY A 147 -14.21 27.87 16.02
N ALA A 148 -14.42 28.03 14.71
CA ALA A 148 -13.78 27.20 13.69
C ALA A 148 -12.38 27.74 13.36
N ASP A 149 -12.24 29.04 13.13
CA ASP A 149 -10.97 29.68 12.76
C ASP A 149 -9.91 29.55 13.86
N SER A 150 -10.32 29.68 15.13
CA SER A 150 -9.43 29.46 16.28
C SER A 150 -8.98 28.01 16.43
N PHE A 151 -9.84 27.04 16.12
CA PHE A 151 -9.46 25.63 16.08
C PHE A 151 -8.50 25.32 14.91
N ILE A 152 -8.78 25.82 13.71
CA ILE A 152 -7.91 25.62 12.54
C ILE A 152 -6.52 26.23 12.79
N SER A 153 -6.47 27.45 13.35
CA SER A 153 -5.22 28.11 13.74
C SER A 153 -4.45 27.33 14.82
N TYR A 154 -5.15 26.67 15.75
CA TYR A 154 -4.54 25.83 16.79
C TYR A 154 -3.87 24.57 16.22
N LEU A 155 -4.34 24.03 15.09
CA LEU A 155 -3.72 22.87 14.44
C LEU A 155 -2.33 23.16 13.88
N LYS A 156 -1.99 24.41 13.56
CA LYS A 156 -0.68 24.80 12.98
C LYS A 156 -0.25 23.95 11.77
N ILE A 157 -1.21 23.60 10.90
CA ILE A 157 -0.93 22.87 9.66
C ILE A 157 0.07 23.70 8.83
N PRO A 158 1.24 23.15 8.42
CA PRO A 158 2.18 23.92 7.61
C PRO A 158 1.55 24.36 6.28
N ASP A 159 1.61 25.66 5.99
CA ASP A 159 1.25 26.19 4.68
C ASP A 159 2.33 25.82 3.64
N THR A 160 1.90 25.27 2.51
CA THR A 160 2.74 24.94 1.34
C THR A 160 2.54 25.88 0.15
N SER A 161 1.79 26.97 0.33
CA SER A 161 1.28 27.85 -0.74
C SER A 161 0.34 27.17 -1.75
N ALA A 162 -0.13 25.96 -1.44
CA ALA A 162 -1.26 25.33 -2.12
C ALA A 162 -2.57 25.79 -1.46
N ASP A 163 -3.65 25.93 -2.24
CA ASP A 163 -4.97 26.36 -1.75
C ASP A 163 -5.58 25.44 -0.66
N SER A 164 -4.99 24.27 -0.42
CA SER A 164 -5.55 23.18 0.40
C SER A 164 -4.56 22.71 1.47
N PRO A 165 -5.03 22.38 2.69
CA PRO A 165 -4.15 22.12 3.83
C PRO A 165 -3.33 20.84 3.64
N CYS A 166 -2.00 20.95 3.80
CA CYS A 166 -1.08 19.84 3.61
C CYS A 166 -1.01 18.92 4.83
N LEU A 167 -2.01 18.06 4.98
CA LEU A 167 -2.09 17.06 6.06
C LEU A 167 -0.96 16.02 6.03
N ALA A 168 -0.16 15.98 4.95
CA ALA A 168 1.07 15.19 4.88
C ALA A 168 2.20 15.77 5.75
N LEU A 169 2.23 17.07 6.02
CA LEU A 169 3.25 17.73 6.86
C LEU A 169 2.82 17.97 8.31
N HIS A 170 1.52 18.05 8.58
CA HIS A 170 0.99 18.26 9.93
C HIS A 170 1.45 17.17 10.92
N ASP A 171 2.15 17.56 11.99
CA ASP A 171 2.82 16.70 12.97
C ASP A 171 3.83 15.68 12.38
N VAL A 172 4.59 16.00 11.32
CA VAL A 172 5.77 15.18 10.95
C VAL A 172 6.81 15.23 12.08
N GLY A 173 7.49 14.11 12.33
CA GLY A 173 8.47 13.95 13.41
C GLY A 173 7.85 13.69 14.79
N ALA A 174 6.55 13.92 14.98
CA ALA A 174 5.86 13.77 16.28
C ALA A 174 5.59 12.30 16.71
N LEU A 175 6.04 11.31 15.94
CA LEU A 175 5.96 9.87 16.22
C LEU A 175 4.58 9.37 16.71
N ILE A 176 3.51 9.82 16.06
CA ILE A 176 2.14 9.45 16.43
C ILE A 176 1.91 7.95 16.21
N ASN A 177 1.50 7.24 17.27
CA ASN A 177 1.48 5.77 17.36
C ASN A 177 2.87 5.13 17.15
N ALA A 178 3.86 5.67 17.87
CA ALA A 178 5.29 5.37 17.78
C ALA A 178 5.67 3.92 17.42
N ASP A 179 5.23 2.92 18.20
CA ASP A 179 5.67 1.52 18.02
C ASP A 179 5.45 0.98 16.58
N ILE A 180 4.24 1.19 16.04
CA ILE A 180 3.86 0.70 14.71
C ILE A 180 4.53 1.54 13.61
N LEU A 181 4.63 2.84 13.81
CA LEU A 181 5.31 3.75 12.89
C LEU A 181 6.81 3.40 12.81
N HIS A 182 7.47 3.26 13.96
CA HIS A 182 8.89 2.93 14.05
C HIS A 182 9.19 1.56 13.43
N GLN A 183 8.34 0.54 13.65
CA GLN A 183 8.48 -0.76 12.97
C GLN A 183 8.42 -0.64 11.43
N ARG A 184 7.55 0.23 10.88
CA ARG A 184 7.51 0.48 9.43
C ARG A 184 8.76 1.20 8.94
N LEU A 185 9.19 2.24 9.66
CA LEU A 185 10.38 3.02 9.28
C LEU A 185 11.64 2.16 9.32
N GLN A 186 11.81 1.29 10.32
CA GLN A 186 12.88 0.29 10.37
C GLN A 186 12.89 -0.68 9.17
N ASN A 187 11.74 -0.97 8.56
CA ASN A 187 11.68 -1.82 7.36
C ASN A 187 12.00 -1.07 6.05
N ILE A 188 11.82 0.25 6.02
CA ILE A 188 12.03 1.11 4.85
C ILE A 188 13.44 1.71 4.84
N PHE A 189 13.89 2.25 5.97
CA PHE A 189 15.16 2.96 6.17
C PHE A 189 16.23 2.04 6.77
N VAL A 190 16.68 1.04 6.02
CA VAL A 190 17.79 0.16 6.44
C VAL A 190 19.12 0.66 5.83
N PRO A 191 20.10 1.09 6.65
CA PRO A 191 21.40 1.54 6.14
C PRO A 191 22.09 0.47 5.28
N ARG A 192 22.74 0.91 4.19
CA ARG A 192 23.46 0.07 3.22
C ARG A 192 22.60 -1.02 2.54
N SER A 193 21.27 -0.89 2.54
CA SER A 193 20.34 -1.82 1.85
C SER A 193 19.22 -1.03 1.17
N HIS A 194 19.19 -1.06 -0.16
CA HIS A 194 18.26 -0.23 -0.92
C HIS A 194 16.83 -0.79 -0.91
N THR A 195 15.84 0.10 -0.97
CA THR A 195 14.42 -0.24 -0.81
C THR A 195 13.60 0.23 -2.00
N ILE A 196 12.83 -0.67 -2.60
CA ILE A 196 11.70 -0.34 -3.49
C ILE A 196 10.42 -0.39 -2.64
N PHE A 197 9.81 0.77 -2.42
CA PHE A 197 8.65 0.95 -1.55
C PHE A 197 7.37 1.11 -2.37
N LEU A 198 6.61 0.03 -2.53
CA LEU A 198 5.48 -0.05 -3.46
C LEU A 198 4.15 -0.23 -2.73
N ASN A 199 3.22 0.69 -2.96
CA ASN A 199 1.80 0.48 -2.66
C ASN A 199 0.95 1.47 -3.48
N THR A 200 -0.35 1.23 -3.53
CA THR A 200 -1.35 1.96 -4.33
C THR A 200 -1.34 3.48 -4.09
N SER A 201 -1.79 4.28 -5.06
CA SER A 201 -1.78 5.74 -4.91
C SER A 201 -2.69 6.18 -3.75
N GLY A 202 -2.18 7.03 -2.86
CA GLY A 202 -2.90 7.50 -1.67
C GLY A 202 -2.81 6.59 -0.42
N SER A 203 -1.97 5.56 -0.47
CA SER A 203 -1.65 4.63 0.63
C SER A 203 -0.78 5.21 1.75
N GLY A 204 -0.24 6.43 1.61
CA GLY A 204 0.55 7.10 2.66
C GLY A 204 2.08 7.00 2.50
N LYS A 205 2.59 6.45 1.38
CA LYS A 205 4.04 6.34 1.09
C LYS A 205 4.83 7.62 1.40
N THR A 206 4.44 8.74 0.78
CA THR A 206 5.07 10.06 0.94
C THR A 206 5.14 10.47 2.42
N ARG A 207 4.05 10.31 3.19
CA ARG A 207 4.07 10.59 4.64
C ARG A 207 5.11 9.73 5.35
N LEU A 208 5.19 8.42 5.06
CA LEU A 208 6.16 7.53 5.72
C LEU A 208 7.61 7.84 5.38
N VAL A 209 7.93 8.24 4.14
CA VAL A 209 9.30 8.66 3.81
C VAL A 209 9.67 10.03 4.41
N LEU A 210 8.71 10.94 4.56
CA LEU A 210 8.89 12.18 5.32
C LEU A 210 9.11 11.89 6.83
N GLU A 211 8.35 10.98 7.43
CA GLU A 211 8.53 10.57 8.83
C GLU A 211 9.88 9.85 9.09
N GLY A 212 10.44 9.18 8.08
CA GLY A 212 11.80 8.62 8.17
C GLY A 212 12.89 9.67 7.99
N LEU A 213 12.73 10.61 7.07
CA LEU A 213 13.70 11.70 6.85
C LEU A 213 13.70 12.76 7.97
N SER A 214 12.68 12.83 8.82
CA SER A 214 12.75 13.63 10.07
C SER A 214 13.60 12.95 11.15
N GLN A 215 13.85 11.64 11.05
CA GLN A 215 14.71 10.87 11.97
C GLN A 215 16.12 10.61 11.42
N HIS A 216 16.28 10.57 10.10
CA HIS A 216 17.54 10.23 9.42
C HIS A 216 17.99 11.33 8.46
N TRP A 217 19.31 11.63 8.45
CA TRP A 217 19.91 12.49 7.43
C TRP A 217 19.67 11.91 6.03
N GLY A 218 19.19 12.74 5.12
CA GLY A 218 18.78 12.28 3.80
C GLY A 218 18.20 13.34 2.87
N PHE A 219 17.92 12.93 1.64
CA PHE A 219 17.42 13.77 0.56
C PHE A 219 16.00 13.36 0.16
N TYR A 220 15.12 14.35 -0.01
CA TYR A 220 13.77 14.18 -0.56
C TYR A 220 13.73 14.71 -1.99
N ILE A 221 13.63 13.81 -2.97
CA ILE A 221 13.66 14.11 -4.41
C ILE A 221 12.35 13.57 -5.03
N PRO A 222 11.32 14.41 -5.23
CA PRO A 222 10.10 13.97 -5.90
C PRO A 222 10.38 13.79 -7.41
N CYS A 223 10.05 12.62 -7.98
CA CYS A 223 10.20 12.39 -9.40
C CYS A 223 9.07 13.02 -10.25
N ALA A 224 7.97 13.44 -9.61
CA ALA A 224 6.80 14.06 -10.25
C ALA A 224 6.31 15.24 -9.41
N SER A 225 5.88 16.32 -10.08
CA SER A 225 5.12 17.40 -9.45
C SER A 225 3.64 17.03 -9.23
N ASP A 226 3.07 17.49 -8.10
CA ASP A 226 1.65 17.32 -7.77
C ASP A 226 1.06 18.59 -7.11
N ASN A 227 -0.25 18.61 -6.88
CA ASN A 227 -0.98 19.77 -6.35
C ASN A 227 -0.62 20.16 -4.90
N SER A 228 0.27 19.43 -4.21
CA SER A 228 0.70 19.75 -2.84
C SER A 228 1.98 20.60 -2.79
N CYS A 229 2.67 20.78 -3.93
CA CYS A 229 3.88 21.60 -4.10
C CYS A 229 5.05 21.16 -3.19
N LEU A 230 5.14 19.87 -2.85
CA LEU A 230 6.15 19.31 -1.96
C LEU A 230 7.47 18.98 -2.68
N GLY A 231 8.53 19.71 -2.35
CA GLY A 231 9.89 19.47 -2.84
C GLY A 231 10.27 20.29 -4.07
N SER A 232 11.52 20.12 -4.51
CA SER A 232 12.07 20.75 -5.71
C SER A 232 11.53 20.12 -6.99
N LEU A 233 11.46 20.92 -8.05
CA LEU A 233 11.16 20.50 -9.43
C LEU A 233 12.42 20.06 -10.20
N ASP A 234 13.59 19.97 -9.56
CA ASP A 234 14.87 19.59 -10.20
C ASP A 234 14.77 18.28 -10.99
N MET A 235 14.27 17.21 -10.37
CA MET A 235 14.12 15.90 -10.99
C MET A 235 13.02 15.82 -12.05
N ASP A 236 11.80 16.35 -11.80
CA ASP A 236 10.71 16.31 -12.80
C ASP A 236 11.05 17.18 -14.03
N HIS A 237 11.74 18.32 -13.86
CA HIS A 237 12.28 19.09 -14.98
C HIS A 237 13.34 18.30 -15.76
N CYS A 238 14.27 17.63 -15.06
CA CYS A 238 15.28 16.78 -15.72
C CYS A 238 14.65 15.60 -16.50
N LEU A 239 13.58 14.99 -15.98
CA LEU A 239 12.80 13.93 -16.61
C LEU A 239 11.82 14.43 -17.70
N GLY A 240 11.44 15.71 -17.67
CA GLY A 240 10.53 16.33 -18.63
C GLY A 240 11.23 16.87 -19.87
N SER A 241 12.32 17.63 -19.69
CA SER A 241 13.03 18.31 -20.78
C SER A 241 14.55 18.39 -20.60
N GLY A 242 15.05 18.38 -19.36
CA GLY A 242 16.46 18.64 -19.06
C GLY A 242 17.42 17.63 -19.72
N ILE A 243 17.11 16.33 -19.66
CA ILE A 243 17.92 15.30 -20.33
C ILE A 243 17.76 15.30 -21.85
N SER A 244 16.55 15.57 -22.37
CA SER A 244 16.28 15.62 -23.81
C SER A 244 17.07 16.70 -24.54
N ASN A 245 17.39 17.79 -23.84
CA ASN A 245 18.20 18.90 -24.36
C ASN A 245 19.72 18.63 -24.32
N LYS A 246 20.17 17.47 -23.80
CA LYS A 246 21.59 17.13 -23.71
C LYS A 246 22.16 16.66 -25.05
N ARG A 247 23.33 17.19 -25.41
CA ARG A 247 24.10 16.72 -26.58
C ARG A 247 24.35 15.21 -26.47
N LYS A 248 24.08 14.50 -27.58
CA LYS A 248 24.13 13.03 -27.74
C LYS A 248 22.96 12.21 -27.16
N PHE A 249 22.02 12.79 -26.39
CA PHE A 249 20.83 12.02 -25.97
C PHE A 249 19.91 11.77 -27.17
N ARG A 250 19.43 10.53 -27.33
CA ARG A 250 18.44 10.12 -28.34
C ARG A 250 17.16 9.68 -27.64
N GLN A 251 16.21 10.60 -27.49
CA GLN A 251 14.89 10.33 -26.89
C GLN A 251 14.03 9.36 -27.71
N ASN A 252 14.18 9.34 -29.04
CA ASN A 252 13.32 8.60 -29.96
C ASN A 252 14.05 7.45 -30.66
N ALA A 253 13.32 6.39 -30.96
CA ALA A 253 13.79 5.25 -31.74
C ALA A 253 14.11 5.63 -33.21
N PRO A 254 14.95 4.85 -33.94
CA PRO A 254 15.63 3.64 -33.49
C PRO A 254 16.82 3.92 -32.55
N TRP A 255 17.02 3.01 -31.60
CA TRP A 255 18.20 2.98 -30.73
C TRP A 255 19.11 1.82 -31.16
N ASP A 256 20.35 2.15 -31.45
CA ASP A 256 21.49 1.24 -31.59
C ASP A 256 22.19 1.08 -30.23
N GLU A 257 23.10 0.11 -30.10
CA GLU A 257 23.79 -0.14 -28.83
C GLU A 257 24.62 1.06 -28.37
N ASP A 258 25.31 1.73 -29.30
CA ASP A 258 26.06 2.96 -29.04
C ASP A 258 25.18 4.07 -28.45
N SER A 259 23.97 4.28 -28.96
CA SER A 259 23.06 5.31 -28.43
C SER A 259 22.37 4.90 -27.14
N VAL A 260 22.16 3.60 -26.87
CA VAL A 260 21.78 3.12 -25.53
C VAL A 260 22.88 3.44 -24.51
N GLN A 261 24.14 3.10 -24.81
CA GLN A 261 25.28 3.40 -23.93
C GLN A 261 25.46 4.91 -23.72
N HIS A 262 25.35 5.72 -24.79
CA HIS A 262 25.40 7.18 -24.67
C HIS A 262 24.21 7.74 -23.88
N ASN A 263 23.00 7.20 -24.04
CA ASN A 263 21.83 7.61 -23.26
C ASN A 263 22.04 7.33 -21.76
N SER A 264 22.49 6.13 -21.39
CA SER A 264 22.82 5.79 -19.99
C SER A 264 23.92 6.70 -19.43
N TRP A 265 25.00 6.96 -20.17
CA TRP A 265 26.06 7.89 -19.75
C TRP A 265 25.54 9.33 -19.55
N VAL A 266 24.73 9.85 -20.48
CA VAL A 266 24.12 11.19 -20.35
C VAL A 266 23.15 11.24 -19.15
N ALA A 267 22.36 10.19 -18.95
CA ALA A 267 21.44 10.07 -17.82
C ALA A 267 22.19 10.10 -16.50
N GLN A 268 23.13 9.16 -16.29
CA GLN A 268 23.88 9.04 -15.04
C GLN A 268 24.62 10.34 -14.68
N ASN A 269 25.27 10.97 -15.66
CA ASN A 269 25.96 12.26 -15.47
C ASN A 269 25.01 13.42 -15.15
N THR A 270 23.80 13.44 -15.73
CA THR A 270 22.81 14.50 -15.48
C THR A 270 22.19 14.34 -14.10
N PHE A 271 21.82 13.12 -13.73
CA PHE A 271 21.20 12.84 -12.44
C PHE A 271 22.20 13.01 -11.28
N SER A 272 23.49 12.69 -11.44
CA SER A 272 24.48 12.94 -10.38
C SER A 272 24.58 14.42 -9.97
N ARG A 273 24.18 15.36 -10.84
CA ARG A 273 24.16 16.81 -10.53
C ARG A 273 23.07 17.22 -9.56
N ILE A 274 21.94 16.50 -9.58
CA ILE A 274 20.87 16.67 -8.58
C ILE A 274 21.43 16.28 -7.22
N LEU A 275 21.96 15.06 -7.09
CA LEU A 275 22.51 14.56 -5.81
C LEU A 275 23.65 15.43 -5.28
N LEU A 276 24.56 15.91 -6.15
CA LEU A 276 25.62 16.85 -5.78
C LEU A 276 25.05 18.20 -5.29
N SER A 277 24.01 18.72 -5.93
CA SER A 277 23.35 19.97 -5.49
C SER A 277 22.68 19.81 -4.12
N ARG A 278 22.10 18.63 -3.84
CA ARG A 278 21.59 18.29 -2.51
C ARG A 278 22.70 18.23 -1.46
N LEU A 279 23.86 17.66 -1.80
CA LEU A 279 25.02 17.53 -0.92
C LEU A 279 25.68 18.89 -0.59
N ILE A 280 25.83 19.76 -1.59
CA ILE A 280 26.33 21.15 -1.42
C ILE A 280 25.43 21.93 -0.46
N LEU A 281 24.10 21.86 -0.65
CA LEU A 281 23.16 22.57 0.21
C LEU A 281 23.05 21.93 1.60
N LEU A 282 23.26 20.62 1.75
CA LEU A 282 23.38 19.97 3.06
C LEU A 282 24.62 20.47 3.80
N LYS A 283 25.80 20.57 3.14
CA LYS A 283 26.98 21.16 3.78
C LYS A 283 26.69 22.59 4.24
N ALA A 284 26.13 23.44 3.37
CA ALA A 284 25.80 24.82 3.70
C ALA A 284 24.77 24.94 4.85
N PHE A 285 23.86 23.99 4.99
CA PHE A 285 22.94 23.90 6.13
C PHE A 285 23.67 23.47 7.42
N LEU A 286 24.55 22.47 7.35
CA LEU A 286 25.39 21.99 8.47
C LEU A 286 26.47 23.01 8.90
N ASP A 287 26.82 23.97 8.06
CA ASP A 287 27.65 25.14 8.40
C ASP A 287 26.89 26.16 9.26
N GLU A 288 25.56 26.20 9.20
CA GLU A 288 24.70 27.15 9.93
C GLU A 288 24.12 26.63 11.26
N LEU A 289 24.34 25.34 11.58
CA LEU A 289 23.88 24.69 12.81
C LEU A 289 24.82 24.92 14.01
N GLU A 290 24.21 25.24 15.16
CA GLU A 290 24.89 25.38 16.47
C GLU A 290 25.15 24.00 17.13
N ASP A 291 24.17 23.09 17.09
CA ASP A 291 24.33 21.66 17.38
C ASP A 291 23.98 20.84 16.13
N LYS A 292 24.91 19.98 15.71
CA LYS A 292 24.86 19.23 14.44
C LYS A 292 24.25 17.83 14.57
N LEU A 293 23.85 17.41 15.77
CA LEU A 293 23.46 16.03 16.07
C LEU A 293 21.98 15.83 16.44
N THR A 294 21.24 16.91 16.72
CA THR A 294 19.83 16.84 17.15
C THR A 294 18.89 16.16 16.13
N LEU A 295 17.71 15.74 16.60
CA LEU A 295 16.63 15.31 15.70
C LEU A 295 15.96 16.52 15.02
N ASP A 296 15.86 17.64 15.73
CA ASP A 296 15.26 18.88 15.21
C ASP A 296 16.00 19.39 13.97
N ALA A 297 17.34 19.30 13.93
CA ALA A 297 18.14 19.64 12.76
C ALA A 297 17.80 18.82 11.51
N ARG A 298 17.45 17.53 11.68
CA ARG A 298 17.04 16.63 10.59
C ARG A 298 15.64 16.99 10.10
N HIS A 299 14.73 17.29 11.03
CA HIS A 299 13.39 17.76 10.71
C HIS A 299 13.41 19.13 10.00
N GLN A 300 14.20 20.09 10.47
CA GLN A 300 14.44 21.38 9.79
C GLN A 300 15.01 21.19 8.38
N TRP A 301 16.00 20.31 8.21
CA TRP A 301 16.58 19.97 6.90
C TRP A 301 15.56 19.33 5.95
N LEU A 302 14.67 18.48 6.46
CA LEU A 302 13.55 17.96 5.68
C LEU A 302 12.59 19.07 5.25
N LEU A 303 12.18 19.93 6.17
CA LEU A 303 11.28 21.06 5.88
C LEU A 303 11.88 22.03 4.88
N PHE A 304 13.18 22.30 4.95
CA PHE A 304 13.93 23.11 3.98
C PHE A 304 13.86 22.53 2.56
N GLN A 305 14.05 21.22 2.41
CA GLN A 305 13.93 20.53 1.13
C GLN A 305 12.50 20.53 0.59
N VAL A 306 11.52 20.30 1.46
CA VAL A 306 10.13 20.10 1.09
C VAL A 306 9.41 21.41 0.78
N LEU A 307 9.74 22.50 1.46
CA LEU A 307 9.09 23.80 1.29
C LEU A 307 9.83 24.72 0.32
N THR A 308 10.81 24.20 -0.42
CA THR A 308 11.65 24.97 -1.37
C THR A 308 10.90 25.67 -2.51
N MET A 309 9.60 25.44 -2.69
CA MET A 309 8.77 26.19 -3.63
C MET A 309 8.19 27.48 -3.05
N LYS A 310 8.19 27.66 -1.72
CA LYS A 310 7.69 28.87 -1.04
C LYS A 310 8.70 30.01 -0.95
N LEU A 311 9.96 29.78 -1.33
CA LEU A 311 11.05 30.70 -1.00
C LEU A 311 10.97 31.95 -1.86
N GLU A 312 11.37 33.11 -1.32
CA GLU A 312 11.43 34.39 -2.05
C GLU A 312 12.32 34.32 -3.32
N HIS A 313 13.21 33.32 -3.41
CA HIS A 313 14.12 33.09 -4.53
C HIS A 313 13.74 31.85 -5.36
N GLY A 314 12.56 31.27 -5.08
CA GLY A 314 12.07 30.04 -5.69
C GLY A 314 12.92 28.82 -5.37
N ASP A 315 12.92 27.85 -6.29
CA ASP A 315 13.57 26.55 -6.13
C ASP A 315 15.11 26.64 -6.14
N ILE A 316 15.69 26.75 -4.94
CA ILE A 316 17.14 26.83 -4.73
C ILE A 316 17.87 25.57 -5.24
N PHE A 317 17.25 24.39 -5.17
CA PHE A 317 17.84 23.12 -5.58
C PHE A 317 17.90 22.99 -7.11
N HIS A 318 16.82 23.35 -7.81
CA HIS A 318 16.81 23.44 -9.27
C HIS A 318 17.78 24.53 -9.77
N ASN A 319 17.80 25.71 -9.12
CA ASN A 319 18.71 26.80 -9.47
C ASN A 319 20.18 26.42 -9.29
N LEU A 320 20.53 25.70 -8.21
CA LEU A 320 21.89 25.16 -8.01
C LEU A 320 22.20 24.04 -9.00
N THR A 321 21.26 23.11 -9.24
CA THR A 321 21.43 22.03 -10.23
C THR A 321 21.80 22.60 -11.59
N ARG A 322 21.14 23.68 -12.04
CA ARG A 322 21.46 24.37 -13.31
C ARG A 322 22.83 25.08 -13.36
N LYS A 323 23.48 25.30 -12.22
CA LYS A 323 24.89 25.75 -12.14
C LYS A 323 25.85 24.55 -12.13
N VAL A 324 25.56 23.56 -11.29
CA VAL A 324 26.31 22.29 -11.16
C VAL A 324 26.29 21.50 -12.48
N ASP A 325 25.28 21.69 -13.33
CA ASP A 325 25.18 21.11 -14.67
C ASP A 325 26.26 21.57 -15.66
N ARG A 326 26.99 22.65 -15.35
CA ARG A 326 28.00 23.26 -16.21
C ARG A 326 29.39 22.64 -16.06
N VAL A 327 29.69 22.02 -14.91
CA VAL A 327 31.06 21.56 -14.59
C VAL A 327 31.39 20.19 -15.18
N THR A 328 32.67 19.86 -15.33
CA THR A 328 33.09 18.56 -15.87
C THR A 328 32.65 17.38 -14.98
N GLN A 329 32.47 16.18 -15.56
CA GLN A 329 31.97 15.02 -14.81
C GLN A 329 32.95 14.55 -13.73
N MET A 330 34.23 14.50 -14.09
CA MET A 330 35.34 14.17 -13.21
C MET A 330 35.35 15.06 -11.96
N TYR A 331 35.33 16.39 -12.16
CA TYR A 331 35.29 17.36 -11.08
C TYR A 331 34.00 17.29 -10.23
N ALA A 332 32.86 16.95 -10.81
CA ALA A 332 31.62 16.73 -10.07
C ALA A 332 31.67 15.48 -9.18
N ASP A 333 32.22 14.38 -9.67
CA ASP A 333 32.34 13.12 -8.92
C ASP A 333 33.42 13.21 -7.81
N GLU A 334 34.49 13.94 -8.07
CA GLU A 334 35.53 14.32 -7.09
C GLU A 334 34.95 15.21 -5.99
N MET A 335 34.30 16.33 -6.35
CA MET A 335 33.61 17.22 -5.41
C MET A 335 32.55 16.49 -4.57
N PHE A 336 31.79 15.56 -5.17
CA PHE A 336 30.82 14.77 -4.42
C PHE A 336 31.50 13.91 -3.35
N THR A 337 32.61 13.27 -3.71
CA THR A 337 33.40 12.45 -2.79
C THR A 337 33.96 13.30 -1.64
N ASP A 338 34.53 14.47 -1.97
CA ASP A 338 35.12 15.38 -1.00
C ASP A 338 34.08 15.94 -0.01
N LEU A 339 32.93 16.39 -0.50
CA LEU A 339 31.83 16.89 0.33
C LEU A 339 31.20 15.81 1.21
N LEU A 340 31.09 14.57 0.72
CA LEU A 340 30.54 13.47 1.50
C LEU A 340 31.51 13.04 2.61
N LEU A 341 32.82 13.11 2.35
CA LEU A 341 33.87 12.93 3.34
C LEU A 341 33.80 14.03 4.42
N ASP A 342 33.80 15.31 4.04
CA ASP A 342 33.63 16.45 4.96
C ASP A 342 32.37 16.31 5.85
N ILE A 343 31.23 15.93 5.27
CA ILE A 343 29.98 15.70 6.03
C ILE A 343 30.11 14.52 7.01
N LYS A 344 30.71 13.39 6.61
CA LYS A 344 31.01 12.25 7.52
C LYS A 344 31.96 12.67 8.65
N ALA A 345 33.00 13.46 8.34
CA ALA A 345 33.96 13.96 9.32
C ALA A 345 33.31 14.88 10.37
N ARG A 346 32.44 15.81 9.92
CA ARG A 346 31.68 16.74 10.78
C ARG A 346 30.71 16.04 11.72
N TYR A 347 30.13 14.91 11.30
CA TYR A 347 29.23 14.11 12.12
C TYR A 347 29.96 13.16 13.08
N GLY A 348 31.23 12.82 12.78
CA GLY A 348 32.07 11.97 13.64
C GLY A 348 31.86 10.46 13.50
N ASP A 349 31.03 10.01 12.55
CA ASP A 349 30.86 8.58 12.23
C ASP A 349 31.14 8.33 10.73
N ALA A 350 32.19 7.57 10.45
CA ALA A 350 32.51 7.10 9.10
C ALA A 350 31.45 6.16 8.50
N ASN A 351 30.56 5.60 9.33
CA ASN A 351 29.41 4.79 8.91
C ASN A 351 28.12 5.60 8.70
N MET A 352 28.17 6.93 8.87
CA MET A 352 27.03 7.81 8.60
C MET A 352 26.46 7.52 7.21
N ASN A 353 25.16 7.20 7.19
CA ASN A 353 24.43 6.80 6.00
C ASN A 353 23.37 7.85 5.65
N ILE A 354 23.49 8.45 4.47
CA ILE A 354 22.53 9.40 3.92
C ILE A 354 21.49 8.63 3.10
N PHE A 355 20.22 8.76 3.46
CA PHE A 355 19.13 8.15 2.70
C PHE A 355 18.69 9.06 1.56
N CYS A 356 18.62 8.57 0.32
CA CYS A 356 18.11 9.33 -0.82
C CYS A 356 16.77 8.74 -1.25
N VAL A 357 15.69 9.48 -0.96
CA VAL A 357 14.32 9.13 -1.31
C VAL A 357 13.98 9.71 -2.68
N LEU A 358 13.60 8.83 -3.60
CA LEU A 358 13.00 9.16 -4.90
C LEU A 358 11.50 8.84 -4.81
N ASP A 359 10.67 9.87 -4.59
CA ASP A 359 9.22 9.70 -4.34
C ASP A 359 8.42 9.73 -5.65
N GLU A 360 7.37 8.90 -5.74
CA GLU A 360 6.54 8.70 -6.95
C GLU A 360 7.38 8.38 -8.22
N ALA A 361 8.43 7.57 -8.01
CA ALA A 361 9.44 7.18 -8.99
C ALA A 361 8.91 6.41 -10.21
N GLN A 362 7.63 6.02 -10.25
CA GLN A 362 7.00 5.51 -11.49
C GLN A 362 7.13 6.53 -12.65
N ARG A 363 7.16 7.83 -12.34
CA ARG A 363 7.39 8.90 -13.33
C ARG A 363 8.77 8.79 -14.01
N ALA A 364 9.79 8.33 -13.28
CA ALA A 364 11.12 8.02 -13.82
C ALA A 364 11.19 6.62 -14.45
N ASN A 365 10.43 5.65 -13.95
CA ASN A 365 10.30 4.33 -14.57
C ASN A 365 9.77 4.42 -16.02
N ASP A 366 8.79 5.30 -16.21
CA ASP A 366 8.07 5.47 -17.48
C ASP A 366 8.66 6.56 -18.39
N ALA A 367 9.67 7.30 -17.93
CA ALA A 367 10.40 8.24 -18.75
C ALA A 367 11.28 7.52 -19.78
N PHE A 368 11.21 7.95 -21.05
CA PHE A 368 12.05 7.46 -22.15
C PHE A 368 12.05 5.93 -22.34
N ARG A 369 10.90 5.27 -22.16
CA ARG A 369 10.74 3.81 -22.33
C ARG A 369 11.43 3.29 -23.60
N GLY A 370 12.43 2.43 -23.44
CA GLY A 370 13.23 1.83 -24.53
C GLY A 370 14.55 2.54 -24.86
N ALA A 371 14.72 3.81 -24.48
CA ALA A 371 15.94 4.59 -24.77
C ALA A 371 17.19 4.09 -24.02
N PHE A 372 17.00 3.29 -22.97
CA PHE A 372 18.05 2.61 -22.20
C PHE A 372 18.09 1.09 -22.50
N GLY A 373 17.61 0.70 -23.70
CA GLY A 373 17.50 -0.68 -24.13
C GLY A 373 16.34 -1.43 -23.45
N LYS A 374 16.38 -2.77 -23.53
CA LYS A 374 15.32 -3.67 -23.02
C LYS A 374 15.53 -4.15 -21.57
N GLN A 375 16.61 -3.72 -20.92
CA GLN A 375 17.05 -4.24 -19.61
C GLN A 375 17.26 -3.13 -18.55
N SER A 376 16.97 -1.87 -18.90
CA SER A 376 17.11 -0.69 -18.02
C SER A 376 15.98 0.31 -18.28
N THR A 377 15.83 1.27 -17.37
CA THR A 377 14.85 2.37 -17.39
C THR A 377 15.52 3.64 -16.87
N ALA A 378 14.93 4.84 -17.08
CA ALA A 378 15.55 6.06 -16.55
C ALA A 378 15.74 6.00 -15.02
N LEU A 379 14.80 5.37 -14.29
CA LEU A 379 14.92 5.11 -12.86
C LEU A 379 16.11 4.21 -12.50
N ARG A 380 16.42 3.19 -13.32
CA ARG A 380 17.60 2.33 -13.11
C ARG A 380 18.90 3.09 -13.40
N GLU A 381 18.91 4.02 -14.35
CA GLU A 381 20.06 4.91 -14.57
C GLU A 381 20.27 5.93 -13.42
N ILE A 382 19.19 6.52 -12.88
CA ILE A 382 19.25 7.35 -11.66
C ILE A 382 19.87 6.55 -10.52
N ALA A 383 19.38 5.33 -10.27
CA ALA A 383 19.89 4.45 -9.22
C ALA A 383 21.39 4.15 -9.40
N SER A 384 21.78 3.69 -10.59
CA SER A 384 23.19 3.37 -10.92
C SER A 384 24.13 4.56 -10.72
N ALA A 385 23.65 5.79 -10.99
CA ALA A 385 24.42 7.02 -10.81
C ALA A 385 24.69 7.37 -9.34
N TYR A 386 23.86 6.88 -8.41
CA TYR A 386 23.92 7.19 -6.98
C TYR A 386 24.54 6.04 -6.17
N GLU A 387 24.36 4.78 -6.60
CA GLU A 387 24.95 3.57 -6.00
C GLU A 387 26.48 3.59 -5.91
N LYS A 388 27.15 4.32 -6.80
CA LYS A 388 28.63 4.41 -6.84
C LYS A 388 29.26 5.11 -5.63
N TYR A 389 28.45 5.67 -4.72
CA TYR A 389 28.91 6.46 -3.57
C TYR A 389 28.68 5.74 -2.23
N ASP A 390 29.75 5.38 -1.53
CA ASP A 390 29.66 4.74 -0.21
C ASP A 390 28.95 5.62 0.82
N GLY A 391 27.99 5.04 1.53
CA GLY A 391 27.16 5.72 2.53
C GLY A 391 25.89 6.36 1.98
N ILE A 392 25.57 6.20 0.69
CA ILE A 392 24.25 6.52 0.14
C ILE A 392 23.36 5.27 0.18
N THR A 393 22.12 5.41 0.68
CA THR A 393 21.08 4.35 0.59
C THR A 393 19.86 4.85 -0.16
N LEU A 394 19.46 4.13 -1.20
CA LEU A 394 18.34 4.50 -2.06
C LEU A 394 17.00 3.95 -1.57
N ILE A 395 15.98 4.81 -1.56
CA ILE A 395 14.58 4.45 -1.31
C ILE A 395 13.76 4.93 -2.50
N LEU A 396 13.30 4.00 -3.34
CA LEU A 396 12.50 4.28 -4.55
C LEU A 396 11.04 4.03 -4.22
N THR A 397 10.21 5.06 -4.07
CA THR A 397 8.77 4.87 -3.81
C THR A 397 7.99 4.87 -5.12
N GLY A 398 6.92 4.10 -5.21
CA GLY A 398 6.00 4.24 -6.34
C GLY A 398 4.68 3.49 -6.22
N THR A 399 3.85 3.62 -7.25
CA THR A 399 2.70 2.74 -7.49
C THR A 399 3.07 1.55 -8.36
N HIS A 400 3.98 1.76 -9.32
CA HIS A 400 4.45 0.76 -10.27
C HIS A 400 5.93 1.04 -10.63
N ILE A 401 6.80 0.07 -10.37
CA ILE A 401 8.21 0.08 -10.81
C ILE A 401 8.47 -1.28 -11.44
N ASP A 402 9.14 -1.30 -12.60
CA ASP A 402 9.63 -2.56 -13.16
C ASP A 402 10.76 -3.09 -12.29
N LEU A 403 10.55 -4.26 -11.67
CA LEU A 403 11.52 -4.92 -10.80
C LEU A 403 12.58 -5.70 -11.58
N GLY A 404 12.42 -5.90 -12.89
CA GLY A 404 13.37 -6.64 -13.74
C GLY A 404 14.78 -6.06 -13.70
N PRO A 405 14.98 -4.76 -13.99
CA PRO A 405 16.29 -4.11 -13.92
C PRO A 405 16.96 -4.17 -12.53
N PHE A 406 16.18 -4.27 -11.45
CA PHE A 406 16.64 -4.23 -10.06
C PHE A 406 16.86 -5.63 -9.44
N ARG A 407 16.75 -6.70 -10.23
CA ARG A 407 16.94 -8.10 -9.81
C ARG A 407 18.10 -8.80 -10.52
N ARG A 408 19.00 -8.01 -11.12
CA ARG A 408 20.20 -8.49 -11.82
C ARG A 408 21.33 -8.75 -10.83
N ALA A 409 22.08 -9.83 -11.04
CA ALA A 409 23.24 -10.17 -10.20
C ALA A 409 24.43 -9.20 -10.36
N ASP A 410 24.43 -8.39 -11.42
CA ASP A 410 25.48 -7.40 -11.72
C ASP A 410 25.38 -6.11 -10.88
N PHE A 411 24.30 -5.95 -10.10
CA PHE A 411 23.92 -4.70 -9.42
C PHE A 411 23.53 -4.95 -7.94
N PRO A 412 23.52 -3.91 -7.08
CA PRO A 412 23.06 -4.03 -5.69
C PRO A 412 21.63 -4.57 -5.56
N GLU A 413 21.40 -5.45 -4.58
CA GLU A 413 20.07 -6.00 -4.32
C GLU A 413 19.13 -4.96 -3.67
N TYR A 414 17.92 -4.83 -4.22
CA TYR A 414 16.85 -4.03 -3.66
C TYR A 414 15.83 -4.91 -2.93
N ARG A 415 15.58 -4.62 -1.64
CA ARG A 415 14.40 -5.17 -0.97
C ARG A 415 13.14 -4.57 -1.59
N VAL A 416 12.06 -5.35 -1.64
CA VAL A 416 10.72 -4.79 -1.83
C VAL A 416 10.07 -4.65 -0.45
N CYS A 417 9.50 -3.47 -0.19
CA CYS A 417 8.69 -3.18 0.99
C CYS A 417 7.32 -2.66 0.54
N THR A 418 6.23 -3.12 1.18
CA THR A 418 4.86 -2.75 0.76
C THR A 418 3.94 -2.28 1.90
N ASP A 419 4.31 -2.47 3.17
CA ASP A 419 3.45 -2.06 4.30
C ASP A 419 3.48 -0.55 4.52
N THR A 420 2.41 0.11 4.11
CA THR A 420 2.12 1.52 4.42
C THR A 420 1.16 1.68 5.60
N GLY A 421 0.53 0.59 6.05
CA GLY A 421 -0.71 0.64 6.81
C GLY A 421 -1.92 1.10 6.00
N LEU A 422 -3.08 1.03 6.65
CA LEU A 422 -4.37 1.52 6.16
C LEU A 422 -5.33 1.77 7.35
N PHE A 423 -6.47 2.40 7.08
CA PHE A 423 -7.62 2.40 7.98
C PHE A 423 -8.41 1.09 7.82
N ASP A 424 -7.96 0.07 8.54
CA ASP A 424 -8.52 -1.28 8.65
C ASP A 424 -9.56 -1.45 9.78
N THR A 425 -9.56 -0.54 10.77
CA THR A 425 -10.45 -0.57 11.92
C THR A 425 -11.16 0.78 12.13
N PRO A 426 -12.40 0.77 12.68
CA PRO A 426 -13.09 2.01 13.05
C PRO A 426 -12.28 2.87 14.03
N GLN A 427 -11.50 2.21 14.91
CA GLN A 427 -10.70 2.85 15.94
C GLN A 427 -9.49 3.59 15.36
N SER A 428 -8.72 2.99 14.44
CA SER A 428 -7.56 3.65 13.83
C SER A 428 -7.96 4.88 13.00
N GLN A 429 -9.06 4.78 12.25
CA GLN A 429 -9.61 5.94 11.54
C GLN A 429 -10.15 7.00 12.51
N ARG A 430 -10.93 6.62 13.53
CA ARG A 430 -11.47 7.57 14.51
C ARG A 430 -10.36 8.35 15.24
N GLN A 431 -9.27 7.69 15.62
CA GLN A 431 -8.13 8.34 16.26
C GLN A 431 -7.50 9.41 15.36
N TYR A 432 -7.35 9.13 14.06
CA TYR A 432 -6.85 10.11 13.08
C TYR A 432 -7.85 11.27 12.88
N VAL A 433 -9.13 10.97 12.69
CA VAL A 433 -10.18 11.98 12.44
C VAL A 433 -10.34 12.95 13.62
N LEU A 434 -10.27 12.46 14.85
CA LEU A 434 -10.42 13.30 16.05
C LEU A 434 -9.31 14.35 16.24
N ARG A 435 -8.14 14.20 15.57
CA ARG A 435 -7.11 15.26 15.54
C ARG A 435 -7.57 16.52 14.80
N TYR A 436 -8.57 16.40 13.92
CA TYR A 436 -9.00 17.45 13.00
C TYR A 436 -10.51 17.75 13.13
N LEU A 437 -11.10 17.54 14.32
CA LEU A 437 -12.46 17.95 14.64
C LEU A 437 -12.46 18.77 15.94
N PRO A 438 -13.10 19.95 15.98
CA PRO A 438 -13.33 20.66 17.24
C PRO A 438 -14.09 19.77 18.23
N THR A 439 -13.70 19.75 19.50
CA THR A 439 -14.30 18.88 20.54
C THR A 439 -15.82 19.05 20.62
N SER A 440 -16.31 20.29 20.50
CA SER A 440 -17.73 20.65 20.46
C SER A 440 -18.50 20.00 19.30
N LEU A 441 -17.86 19.84 18.14
CA LEU A 441 -18.42 19.09 17.01
C LEU A 441 -18.27 17.59 17.24
N ALA A 442 -17.10 17.12 17.65
CA ALA A 442 -16.79 15.71 17.83
C ALA A 442 -17.74 15.01 18.81
N ASP A 443 -18.01 15.61 19.97
CA ASP A 443 -18.90 15.05 21.00
C ASP A 443 -20.39 15.24 20.70
N SER A 444 -20.75 16.10 19.73
CA SER A 444 -22.13 16.26 19.30
C SER A 444 -22.68 15.00 18.60
N PRO A 445 -24.01 14.77 18.60
CA PRO A 445 -24.63 13.71 17.82
C PRO A 445 -24.28 13.79 16.31
N THR A 446 -24.10 14.99 15.79
CA THR A 446 -23.65 15.26 14.41
C THR A 446 -22.25 14.73 14.15
N GLY A 447 -21.28 15.00 15.04
CA GLY A 447 -19.90 14.53 14.91
C GLY A 447 -19.75 13.03 15.11
N GLN A 448 -20.45 12.45 16.09
CA GLN A 448 -20.46 10.99 16.29
C GLN A 448 -21.08 10.27 15.08
N THR A 449 -22.10 10.85 14.45
CA THR A 449 -22.65 10.36 13.18
C THR A 449 -21.64 10.51 12.04
N LEU A 450 -20.98 11.68 11.92
CA LEU A 450 -19.98 11.97 10.89
C LEU A 450 -18.83 10.95 10.92
N ILE A 451 -18.21 10.76 12.09
CA ILE A 451 -17.12 9.79 12.31
C ILE A 451 -17.57 8.36 11.93
N SER A 452 -18.79 7.97 12.34
CA SER A 452 -19.34 6.64 12.01
C SER A 452 -19.54 6.46 10.50
N ARG A 453 -20.00 7.50 9.80
CA ARG A 453 -20.18 7.49 8.34
C ARG A 453 -18.84 7.52 7.60
N MET A 454 -17.85 8.27 8.08
CA MET A 454 -16.49 8.27 7.52
C MET A 454 -15.86 6.87 7.56
N TRP A 455 -16.15 6.06 8.57
CA TRP A 455 -15.72 4.65 8.60
C TRP A 455 -16.43 3.78 7.56
N TRP A 456 -17.74 3.98 7.38
CA TRP A 456 -18.52 3.20 6.41
C TRP A 456 -18.15 3.49 4.95
N TRP A 457 -17.69 4.70 4.65
CA TRP A 457 -17.44 5.18 3.27
C TRP A 457 -15.96 5.41 2.92
N LEU A 458 -15.13 5.92 3.85
CA LEU A 458 -13.77 6.44 3.56
C LEU A 458 -12.62 5.61 4.15
N ARG A 459 -12.91 4.39 4.63
CA ARG A 459 -11.90 3.42 5.12
C ARG A 459 -10.97 2.92 4.01
N GLY A 460 -9.90 2.24 4.40
CA GLY A 460 -8.82 1.80 3.50
C GLY A 460 -7.69 2.82 3.46
N ARG A 461 -7.22 3.20 2.27
CA ARG A 461 -6.07 4.10 2.12
C ARG A 461 -6.33 5.48 2.74
N TYR A 462 -5.29 6.08 3.32
CA TYR A 462 -5.40 7.34 4.07
C TYR A 462 -6.01 8.49 3.25
N ARG A 463 -5.74 8.57 1.94
CA ARG A 463 -6.18 9.66 1.06
C ARG A 463 -7.68 9.98 1.16
N PHE A 464 -8.58 9.00 1.17
CA PHE A 464 -10.03 9.30 1.18
C PHE A 464 -10.48 10.00 2.47
N THR A 465 -9.93 9.58 3.61
CA THR A 465 -10.20 10.23 4.89
C THR A 465 -9.49 11.59 4.98
N ALA A 466 -8.23 11.68 4.55
CA ALA A 466 -7.45 12.91 4.59
C ALA A 466 -8.04 14.01 3.68
N SER A 467 -8.36 13.70 2.42
CA SER A 467 -8.98 14.66 1.50
C SER A 467 -10.34 15.17 2.00
N PHE A 468 -11.17 14.33 2.63
CA PHE A 468 -12.41 14.81 3.23
C PHE A 468 -12.18 15.72 4.46
N ILE A 469 -11.13 15.46 5.25
CA ILE A 469 -10.72 16.39 6.32
C ILE A 469 -10.22 17.71 5.73
N SER A 470 -9.46 17.68 4.63
CA SER A 470 -9.10 18.90 3.90
C SER A 470 -10.33 19.67 3.43
N CYS A 471 -11.39 18.99 2.94
CA CYS A 471 -12.67 19.66 2.64
C CYS A 471 -13.27 20.32 3.88
N LEU A 472 -13.37 19.62 5.02
CA LEU A 472 -13.89 20.18 6.28
C LEU A 472 -13.11 21.43 6.74
N LEU A 473 -11.79 21.43 6.58
CA LEU A 473 -10.92 22.55 6.94
C LEU A 473 -11.11 23.75 5.99
N ILE A 474 -11.18 23.50 4.67
CA ILE A 474 -11.42 24.54 3.65
C ILE A 474 -12.80 25.20 3.87
N THR A 475 -13.82 24.43 4.26
CA THR A 475 -15.18 24.95 4.47
C THR A 475 -15.48 25.35 5.92
N GLN A 476 -14.47 25.49 6.79
CA GLN A 476 -14.65 25.84 8.22
C GLN A 476 -15.72 24.98 8.94
N TYR A 477 -15.81 23.69 8.60
CA TYR A 477 -16.82 22.73 9.06
C TYR A 477 -18.28 23.06 8.69
N GLU A 478 -18.54 23.80 7.60
CA GLU A 478 -19.89 24.00 7.06
C GLU A 478 -20.64 22.66 6.88
N LYS A 479 -21.83 22.55 7.50
CA LYS A 479 -22.82 21.46 7.31
C LYS A 479 -22.18 20.07 7.09
N PRO A 480 -21.37 19.54 8.01
CA PRO A 480 -20.33 18.56 7.68
C PRO A 480 -20.87 17.20 7.22
N LEU A 481 -22.10 16.83 7.62
CA LEU A 481 -22.79 15.65 7.09
C LEU A 481 -23.18 15.82 5.62
N HIS A 482 -23.68 17.00 5.23
CA HIS A 482 -24.02 17.32 3.83
C HIS A 482 -22.75 17.38 2.98
N LEU A 483 -21.66 17.94 3.51
CA LEU A 483 -20.35 17.93 2.85
C LEU A 483 -19.87 16.49 2.60
N LEU A 484 -20.05 15.59 3.58
CA LEU A 484 -19.74 14.16 3.40
C LEU A 484 -20.65 13.50 2.35
N ASP A 485 -21.92 13.86 2.30
CA ASP A 485 -22.86 13.38 1.27
C ASP A 485 -22.47 13.84 -0.14
N ALA A 486 -22.05 15.10 -0.31
CA ALA A 486 -21.52 15.63 -1.57
C ALA A 486 -20.18 14.96 -1.95
N TYR A 487 -19.27 14.78 -1.00
CA TYR A 487 -17.99 14.08 -1.20
C TYR A 487 -18.22 12.63 -1.63
N ILE A 488 -19.12 11.89 -0.96
CA ILE A 488 -19.51 10.53 -1.34
C ILE A 488 -20.09 10.50 -2.76
N SER A 489 -21.01 11.42 -3.10
CA SER A 489 -21.61 11.48 -4.44
C SER A 489 -20.54 11.68 -5.52
N TRP A 490 -19.60 12.60 -5.30
CA TRP A 490 -18.48 12.89 -6.22
C TRP A 490 -17.51 11.71 -6.38
N PHE A 491 -17.15 11.07 -5.27
CA PHE A 491 -16.16 9.98 -5.22
C PHE A 491 -16.71 8.60 -5.60
N THR A 492 -18.03 8.36 -5.49
CA THR A 492 -18.62 7.04 -5.77
C THR A 492 -19.49 7.01 -7.02
N GLY A 493 -19.98 8.15 -7.50
CA GLY A 493 -20.96 8.21 -8.59
C GLY A 493 -22.38 7.77 -8.21
N VAL A 494 -22.63 7.49 -6.92
CA VAL A 494 -23.91 7.01 -6.40
C VAL A 494 -24.53 8.09 -5.50
N ASP A 495 -25.86 8.28 -5.57
CA ASP A 495 -26.58 9.14 -4.62
C ASP A 495 -26.42 8.59 -3.20
N PRO A 496 -26.07 9.44 -2.21
CA PRO A 496 -25.91 8.99 -0.84
C PRO A 496 -27.26 8.63 -0.17
N PRO A 497 -27.27 7.83 0.92
CA PRO A 497 -28.48 7.14 1.39
C PRO A 497 -29.64 8.00 1.91
N HIS A 498 -29.46 9.33 1.99
CA HIS A 498 -30.36 10.24 2.70
C HIS A 498 -30.73 11.50 1.91
N MET A 499 -30.05 11.81 0.80
CA MET A 499 -30.24 13.05 0.05
C MET A 499 -29.82 12.89 -1.41
N SER A 500 -30.60 13.42 -2.36
CA SER A 500 -30.21 13.43 -3.77
C SER A 500 -29.25 14.59 -4.07
N LYS A 501 -28.48 14.45 -5.16
CA LYS A 501 -27.55 15.50 -5.60
C LYS A 501 -28.20 16.89 -5.75
N ALA A 502 -29.45 16.97 -6.21
CA ALA A 502 -30.15 18.25 -6.36
C ALA A 502 -30.38 18.97 -5.00
N VAL A 503 -30.82 18.24 -3.97
CA VAL A 503 -31.04 18.83 -2.64
C VAL A 503 -29.70 19.22 -1.98
N LEU A 504 -28.61 18.51 -2.27
CA LEU A 504 -27.26 18.94 -1.85
C LEU A 504 -26.86 20.28 -2.49
N GLN A 505 -27.24 20.54 -3.74
CA GLN A 505 -26.97 21.81 -4.45
C GLN A 505 -27.78 23.00 -3.89
N GLU A 506 -28.93 22.73 -3.26
CA GLU A 506 -29.70 23.74 -2.51
C GLU A 506 -29.17 23.96 -1.08
N GLN A 507 -28.41 22.99 -0.54
CA GLN A 507 -28.00 22.99 0.87
C GLN A 507 -26.55 23.38 1.14
N LEU A 508 -25.63 23.25 0.19
CA LEU A 508 -24.22 23.60 0.39
C LEU A 508 -23.84 24.89 -0.36
N SER A 509 -22.90 25.65 0.21
CA SER A 509 -22.27 26.77 -0.49
C SER A 509 -21.55 26.32 -1.77
N ARG A 510 -21.34 27.27 -2.70
CA ARG A 510 -20.55 27.03 -3.91
C ARG A 510 -19.11 26.63 -3.57
N SER A 511 -18.50 27.29 -2.59
CA SER A 511 -17.15 27.00 -2.11
C SER A 511 -17.05 25.60 -1.48
N ALA A 512 -18.11 25.08 -0.85
CA ALA A 512 -18.15 23.69 -0.38
C ALA A 512 -18.14 22.66 -1.52
N PHE A 513 -18.82 22.92 -2.64
CA PHE A 513 -18.68 22.08 -3.84
C PHE A 513 -17.28 22.19 -4.46
N GLU A 514 -16.73 23.40 -4.57
CA GLU A 514 -15.38 23.61 -5.10
C GLU A 514 -14.32 22.90 -4.22
N ALA A 515 -14.46 22.94 -2.89
CA ALA A 515 -13.62 22.22 -1.95
C ALA A 515 -13.66 20.69 -2.11
N VAL A 516 -14.82 20.12 -2.49
CA VAL A 516 -14.94 18.69 -2.84
C VAL A 516 -14.33 18.40 -4.21
N HIS A 517 -14.53 19.27 -5.19
CA HIS A 517 -14.06 19.10 -6.56
C HIS A 517 -12.54 19.29 -6.73
N ARG A 518 -11.85 19.97 -5.79
CA ARG A 518 -10.38 20.02 -5.71
C ARG A 518 -9.71 18.64 -5.63
N PHE A 519 -10.43 17.61 -5.18
CA PHE A 519 -9.89 16.25 -5.07
C PHE A 519 -10.41 15.34 -6.20
N SER A 520 -9.47 14.77 -6.97
CA SER A 520 -9.78 13.85 -8.05
C SER A 520 -10.26 12.49 -7.52
N PRO A 521 -11.45 12.02 -7.93
CA PRO A 521 -11.97 10.71 -7.54
C PRO A 521 -11.44 9.60 -8.44
N PHE A 522 -11.47 8.36 -7.95
CA PHE A 522 -11.17 7.19 -8.77
C PHE A 522 -12.25 7.00 -9.84
N ARG A 523 -11.84 6.91 -11.11
CA ARG A 523 -12.75 6.70 -12.26
C ARG A 523 -12.57 5.35 -12.96
N GLY A 524 -11.45 4.65 -12.74
CA GLY A 524 -11.17 3.36 -13.37
C GLY A 524 -11.11 3.36 -14.91
N SER A 525 -11.04 4.53 -15.56
CA SER A 525 -11.15 4.66 -17.02
C SER A 525 -10.03 3.94 -17.79
N PHE A 526 -8.84 3.86 -17.20
CA PHE A 526 -7.68 3.13 -17.74
C PHE A 526 -7.79 1.59 -17.60
N LEU A 527 -8.83 1.06 -16.94
CA LEU A 527 -9.03 -0.39 -16.82
C LEU A 527 -9.58 -1.03 -18.11
N SER A 528 -10.00 -0.23 -19.09
CA SER A 528 -10.30 -0.71 -20.46
C SER A 528 -9.11 -1.44 -21.08
N ASP A 529 -7.91 -0.94 -20.79
CA ASP A 529 -6.66 -1.35 -21.43
C ASP A 529 -6.01 -2.52 -20.67
N GLU A 530 -6.61 -2.94 -19.56
CA GLU A 530 -6.15 -4.00 -18.66
C GLU A 530 -7.25 -5.05 -18.34
N PRO A 531 -7.68 -5.87 -19.33
CA PRO A 531 -8.83 -6.76 -19.17
C PRO A 531 -8.72 -7.75 -18.00
N GLN A 532 -7.51 -8.19 -17.66
CA GLN A 532 -7.23 -9.06 -16.52
C GLN A 532 -7.60 -8.40 -15.17
N ILE A 533 -7.33 -7.10 -15.03
CA ILE A 533 -7.61 -6.32 -13.82
C ILE A 533 -9.10 -5.99 -13.73
N LEU A 534 -9.74 -5.68 -14.87
CA LEU A 534 -11.18 -5.49 -14.90
C LEU A 534 -11.94 -6.79 -14.55
N PHE A 535 -11.45 -7.97 -14.99
CA PHE A 535 -11.98 -9.27 -14.56
C PHE A 535 -11.75 -9.58 -13.07
N ALA A 536 -10.63 -9.12 -12.49
CA ALA A 536 -10.39 -9.25 -11.05
C ALA A 536 -11.38 -8.41 -10.23
N MET A 537 -11.65 -7.18 -10.65
CA MET A 537 -12.62 -6.29 -9.99
C MET A 537 -14.07 -6.73 -10.18
N HIS A 538 -14.40 -7.27 -11.35
CA HIS A 538 -15.64 -8.00 -11.60
C HIS A 538 -15.81 -9.15 -10.58
N SER A 539 -14.76 -9.96 -10.38
CA SER A 539 -14.70 -11.00 -9.33
C SER A 539 -14.99 -10.43 -7.94
N ALA A 540 -14.30 -9.35 -7.56
CA ALA A 540 -14.45 -8.72 -6.26
C ALA A 540 -15.90 -8.26 -6.02
N MET A 541 -16.51 -7.60 -7.00
CA MET A 541 -17.88 -7.10 -6.92
C MET A 541 -18.91 -8.22 -6.78
N PHE A 542 -18.76 -9.31 -7.53
CA PHE A 542 -19.62 -10.48 -7.39
C PHE A 542 -19.42 -11.18 -6.03
N LYS A 543 -18.17 -11.34 -5.55
CA LYS A 543 -17.91 -11.85 -4.19
C LYS A 543 -18.57 -10.98 -3.12
N ILE A 544 -18.44 -9.65 -3.18
CA ILE A 544 -19.08 -8.70 -2.25
C ILE A 544 -20.61 -8.86 -2.29
N MET A 545 -21.20 -8.85 -3.49
CA MET A 545 -22.65 -8.98 -3.69
C MET A 545 -23.21 -10.29 -3.11
N LEU A 546 -22.50 -11.41 -3.26
CA LEU A 546 -22.99 -12.74 -2.87
C LEU A 546 -22.70 -13.11 -1.41
N SER A 547 -21.51 -12.80 -0.90
CA SER A 547 -21.05 -13.21 0.44
C SER A 547 -21.54 -12.29 1.58
N GLY A 548 -21.93 -11.06 1.27
CA GLY A 548 -22.18 -10.03 2.30
C GLY A 548 -20.91 -9.58 3.05
N GLU A 549 -19.73 -9.93 2.54
CA GLU A 549 -18.43 -9.45 2.99
C GLU A 549 -18.12 -8.11 2.31
N ASN A 550 -17.52 -7.16 3.03
CA ASN A 550 -17.22 -5.81 2.54
C ASN A 550 -15.76 -5.63 2.12
N HIS A 551 -15.07 -6.74 1.87
CA HIS A 551 -13.69 -6.81 1.42
C HIS A 551 -13.44 -8.13 0.67
N VAL A 552 -12.46 -8.14 -0.23
CA VAL A 552 -12.01 -9.33 -0.98
C VAL A 552 -10.48 -9.34 -1.02
N ARG A 553 -9.89 -10.51 -0.76
CA ARG A 553 -8.44 -10.75 -0.85
C ARG A 553 -8.07 -11.42 -2.15
N PHE A 554 -6.92 -11.04 -2.69
CA PHE A 554 -6.26 -11.67 -3.83
C PHE A 554 -4.81 -11.99 -3.46
N LYS A 555 -4.25 -13.07 -4.03
CA LYS A 555 -2.84 -13.47 -3.87
C LYS A 555 -2.07 -13.52 -5.19
N GLU A 556 -2.81 -13.42 -6.30
CA GLU A 556 -2.31 -13.39 -7.66
C GLU A 556 -2.40 -11.96 -8.19
N GLN A 557 -1.43 -11.53 -9.00
CA GLN A 557 -1.36 -10.19 -9.61
C GLN A 557 -1.39 -9.00 -8.62
N CYS A 558 -1.13 -9.20 -7.32
CA CYS A 558 -1.24 -8.18 -6.26
C CYS A 558 -0.62 -6.83 -6.61
N PHE A 559 0.63 -6.80 -7.07
CA PHE A 559 1.30 -5.58 -7.52
C PHE A 559 0.58 -4.85 -8.66
N ARG A 560 -0.04 -5.57 -9.61
CA ARG A 560 -0.81 -4.96 -10.71
C ARG A 560 -2.13 -4.37 -10.20
N LEU A 561 -2.81 -5.08 -9.29
CA LEU A 561 -4.03 -4.59 -8.62
C LEU A 561 -3.76 -3.31 -7.81
N ALA A 562 -2.59 -3.23 -7.15
CA ALA A 562 -2.18 -2.05 -6.41
C ALA A 562 -1.74 -0.89 -7.34
N ALA A 563 -0.96 -1.19 -8.38
CA ALA A 563 -0.51 -0.23 -9.40
C ALA A 563 -1.70 0.46 -10.09
N GLN A 564 -2.69 -0.32 -10.52
CA GLN A 564 -3.92 0.18 -11.16
C GLN A 564 -4.90 0.83 -10.17
N GLY A 565 -4.48 1.12 -8.94
CA GLY A 565 -5.28 1.84 -7.95
C GLY A 565 -6.43 1.04 -7.32
N VAL A 566 -6.73 -0.18 -7.79
CA VAL A 566 -7.96 -0.90 -7.43
C VAL A 566 -7.90 -1.68 -6.11
N ALA A 567 -6.70 -1.98 -5.60
CA ALA A 567 -6.49 -2.64 -4.31
C ALA A 567 -5.38 -1.95 -3.50
N VAL A 568 -5.28 -2.29 -2.21
CA VAL A 568 -4.18 -1.93 -1.30
C VAL A 568 -3.36 -3.18 -1.00
N LEU A 569 -2.02 -3.11 -0.99
CA LEU A 569 -1.18 -4.22 -0.49
C LEU A 569 -1.22 -4.22 1.05
N THR A 570 -1.43 -5.39 1.66
CA THR A 570 -1.69 -5.51 3.12
C THR A 570 -0.56 -6.12 3.94
N ASP A 571 0.37 -6.81 3.31
CA ASP A 571 1.61 -7.30 3.95
C ASP A 571 2.83 -6.45 3.56
N HIS A 572 4.03 -6.90 3.94
CA HIS A 572 5.29 -6.17 3.74
C HIS A 572 6.06 -6.57 2.46
N LYS A 573 5.63 -7.62 1.74
CA LYS A 573 6.24 -8.14 0.51
C LYS A 573 5.37 -8.00 -0.74
N GLY A 574 4.06 -7.77 -0.57
CA GLY A 574 3.07 -7.72 -1.65
C GLY A 574 2.51 -9.08 -2.05
N GLU A 575 2.43 -10.03 -1.12
CA GLU A 575 1.84 -11.37 -1.30
C GLU A 575 0.29 -11.36 -1.19
N GLU A 576 -0.32 -10.35 -0.57
CA GLU A 576 -1.77 -10.13 -0.48
C GLU A 576 -2.17 -8.71 -0.96
N ALA A 577 -3.24 -8.66 -1.76
CA ALA A 577 -3.91 -7.41 -2.14
C ALA A 577 -5.38 -7.44 -1.66
N LEU A 578 -5.84 -6.33 -1.08
CA LEU A 578 -7.15 -6.18 -0.46
C LEU A 578 -7.99 -5.12 -1.17
N VAL A 579 -9.16 -5.53 -1.68
CA VAL A 579 -10.21 -4.64 -2.19
C VAL A 579 -11.25 -4.47 -1.09
N LEU A 580 -11.31 -3.30 -0.42
CA LEU A 580 -12.23 -3.04 0.71
C LEU A 580 -12.98 -1.69 0.63
N GLU A 581 -12.70 -0.89 -0.39
CA GLU A 581 -12.90 0.57 -0.38
C GLU A 581 -14.15 0.98 -1.19
N PRO A 582 -15.17 1.60 -0.57
CA PRO A 582 -16.36 2.06 -1.28
C PRO A 582 -16.02 3.07 -2.40
N CYS A 583 -15.08 3.98 -2.16
CA CYS A 583 -14.57 4.96 -3.13
C CYS A 583 -13.74 4.35 -4.30
N ILE A 584 -13.55 3.02 -4.34
CA ILE A 584 -12.96 2.30 -5.48
C ILE A 584 -13.98 1.35 -6.12
N VAL A 585 -14.70 0.59 -5.29
CA VAL A 585 -15.64 -0.45 -5.77
C VAL A 585 -16.91 0.15 -6.40
N LEU A 586 -17.43 1.26 -5.85
CA LEU A 586 -18.69 1.84 -6.33
C LEU A 586 -18.56 2.57 -7.68
N PRO A 587 -17.50 3.36 -7.96
CA PRO A 587 -17.26 3.92 -9.30
C PRO A 587 -17.22 2.89 -10.43
N LEU A 588 -16.87 1.63 -10.14
CA LEU A 588 -16.79 0.55 -11.13
C LEU A 588 -18.13 -0.08 -11.49
N ILE A 589 -19.23 0.24 -10.76
CA ILE A 589 -20.57 -0.26 -11.12
C ILE A 589 -21.01 0.27 -12.49
N ASP A 590 -20.74 1.52 -12.80
CA ASP A 590 -21.14 2.12 -14.09
C ASP A 590 -20.41 1.52 -15.31
N PRO A 591 -19.06 1.46 -15.37
CA PRO A 591 -18.37 0.85 -16.50
C PRO A 591 -18.61 -0.67 -16.61
N ILE A 592 -18.95 -1.38 -15.53
CA ILE A 592 -19.22 -2.83 -15.58
C ILE A 592 -20.70 -3.15 -15.87
N PHE A 593 -21.66 -2.40 -15.33
CA PHE A 593 -23.11 -2.72 -15.43
C PHE A 593 -23.94 -1.73 -16.25
N ARG A 594 -23.51 -0.48 -16.46
CA ARG A 594 -24.20 0.47 -17.38
C ARG A 594 -23.65 0.39 -18.79
N GLN A 595 -22.33 0.50 -18.95
CA GLN A 595 -21.72 0.72 -20.27
C GLN A 595 -21.42 -0.53 -21.13
N PRO A 596 -21.80 -1.74 -20.68
CA PRO A 596 -22.17 -2.81 -21.61
C PRO A 596 -23.60 -3.34 -21.38
N GLY A 597 -24.35 -2.75 -20.45
CA GLY A 597 -25.67 -3.20 -20.01
C GLY A 597 -25.64 -4.36 -19.00
N VAL A 598 -26.73 -4.50 -18.24
CA VAL A 598 -26.78 -5.39 -17.06
C VAL A 598 -26.52 -6.86 -17.41
N ALA A 599 -27.11 -7.39 -18.47
CA ALA A 599 -26.87 -8.79 -18.87
C ALA A 599 -25.41 -9.04 -19.30
N SER A 600 -24.78 -8.08 -19.97
CA SER A 600 -23.36 -8.17 -20.32
C SER A 600 -22.45 -8.08 -19.08
N ALA A 601 -22.91 -7.50 -17.97
CA ALA A 601 -22.20 -7.63 -16.70
C ALA A 601 -22.21 -9.06 -16.16
N PHE A 602 -23.26 -9.86 -16.39
CA PHE A 602 -23.24 -11.30 -16.05
C PHE A 602 -22.51 -12.14 -17.10
N PHE A 603 -22.51 -11.68 -18.36
CA PHE A 603 -21.89 -12.33 -19.51
C PHE A 603 -21.00 -11.35 -20.29
N PRO A 604 -19.80 -11.00 -19.76
CA PRO A 604 -18.94 -9.94 -20.32
C PRO A 604 -18.16 -10.38 -21.56
N ASP A 605 -18.87 -10.81 -22.60
CA ASP A 605 -18.31 -11.47 -23.80
C ASP A 605 -17.23 -10.62 -24.48
N ALA A 606 -17.47 -9.32 -24.62
CA ALA A 606 -16.55 -8.38 -25.28
C ALA A 606 -15.28 -8.06 -24.46
N LEU A 607 -15.29 -8.32 -23.14
CA LEU A 607 -14.09 -8.29 -22.30
C LEU A 607 -13.40 -9.67 -22.31
N ALA A 608 -14.21 -10.73 -22.37
CA ALA A 608 -13.74 -12.11 -22.37
C ALA A 608 -13.00 -12.47 -23.65
N SER A 609 -13.41 -11.97 -24.82
CA SER A 609 -12.71 -12.17 -26.10
C SER A 609 -11.27 -11.63 -26.05
N GLN A 610 -11.04 -10.49 -25.39
CA GLN A 610 -9.73 -9.86 -25.25
C GLN A 610 -8.74 -10.69 -24.39
N LEU A 611 -9.23 -11.65 -23.60
CA LEU A 611 -8.38 -12.48 -22.74
C LEU A 611 -7.56 -13.49 -23.55
N HIS A 612 -6.28 -13.17 -23.75
CA HIS A 612 -5.30 -14.07 -24.37
C HIS A 612 -4.87 -15.25 -23.47
N LYS A 613 -5.27 -15.23 -22.18
CA LYS A 613 -5.01 -16.26 -21.17
C LYS A 613 -6.18 -16.30 -20.19
N ALA A 614 -6.49 -17.47 -19.64
CA ALA A 614 -7.47 -17.60 -18.56
C ALA A 614 -7.14 -16.66 -17.39
N PRO A 615 -8.14 -16.00 -16.77
CA PRO A 615 -7.88 -15.13 -15.62
C PRO A 615 -7.52 -15.99 -14.41
N PRO A 616 -6.59 -15.57 -13.54
CA PRO A 616 -6.27 -16.33 -12.32
C PRO A 616 -7.42 -16.33 -11.31
N HIS A 617 -8.35 -15.39 -11.44
CA HIS A 617 -9.52 -15.26 -10.57
C HIS A 617 -10.75 -15.79 -11.31
N HIS A 618 -11.29 -16.92 -10.84
CA HIS A 618 -12.43 -17.62 -11.45
C HIS A 618 -13.75 -16.87 -11.17
N THR A 619 -14.09 -15.91 -12.04
CA THR A 619 -15.25 -15.03 -11.86
C THR A 619 -16.57 -15.62 -12.38
N TYR A 620 -16.54 -16.40 -13.47
CA TYR A 620 -17.73 -16.98 -14.12
C TYR A 620 -18.66 -17.77 -13.17
N PRO A 621 -18.16 -18.60 -12.22
CA PRO A 621 -18.99 -19.29 -11.23
C PRO A 621 -19.87 -18.34 -10.40
N LEU A 622 -19.36 -17.14 -10.12
CA LEU A 622 -20.04 -16.14 -9.32
C LEU A 622 -21.12 -15.41 -10.13
N ALA A 623 -20.87 -15.18 -11.42
CA ALA A 623 -21.86 -14.61 -12.34
C ALA A 623 -23.07 -15.52 -12.56
N PHE A 624 -22.86 -16.84 -12.54
CA PHE A 624 -23.95 -17.82 -12.61
C PHE A 624 -24.85 -17.85 -11.36
N VAL A 625 -24.35 -17.46 -10.17
CA VAL A 625 -25.16 -17.55 -8.95
C VAL A 625 -26.44 -16.69 -9.03
N PRO A 626 -26.42 -15.37 -9.36
CA PRO A 626 -27.66 -14.60 -9.48
C PRO A 626 -28.57 -15.08 -10.60
N THR A 627 -28.04 -15.46 -11.76
CA THR A 627 -28.87 -15.87 -12.92
C THR A 627 -29.57 -17.20 -12.66
N LEU A 628 -28.87 -18.18 -12.09
CA LEU A 628 -29.48 -19.43 -11.59
C LEU A 628 -30.53 -19.16 -10.51
N VAL A 629 -30.25 -18.26 -9.56
CA VAL A 629 -31.22 -17.86 -8.52
C VAL A 629 -32.51 -17.32 -9.16
N GLN A 630 -32.39 -16.40 -10.12
CA GLN A 630 -33.53 -15.79 -10.79
C GLN A 630 -34.34 -16.80 -11.61
N ALA A 631 -33.66 -17.70 -12.34
CA ALA A 631 -34.29 -18.74 -13.13
C ALA A 631 -35.05 -19.79 -12.28
N LEU A 632 -34.59 -20.03 -11.06
CA LEU A 632 -35.17 -20.96 -10.09
C LEU A 632 -36.22 -20.31 -9.15
N MET A 633 -36.59 -19.04 -9.37
CA MET A 633 -37.66 -18.37 -8.61
C MET A 633 -39.06 -18.68 -9.17
N LYS A 634 -40.05 -18.72 -8.27
CA LYS A 634 -41.47 -18.60 -8.63
C LYS A 634 -41.75 -17.22 -9.21
N THR A 635 -42.47 -17.13 -10.32
CA THR A 635 -42.90 -15.83 -10.86
C THR A 635 -44.10 -15.30 -10.06
N LYS A 636 -44.09 -13.99 -9.76
CA LYS A 636 -45.20 -13.34 -9.03
C LYS A 636 -46.53 -13.32 -9.79
N LYS A 637 -46.53 -13.57 -11.11
CA LYS A 637 -47.73 -13.52 -11.96
C LYS A 637 -48.51 -14.84 -12.00
N THR A 638 -47.85 -15.97 -11.78
CA THR A 638 -48.46 -17.30 -11.95
C THR A 638 -48.36 -18.21 -10.74
N ASP A 639 -47.54 -17.84 -9.74
CA ASP A 639 -47.09 -18.68 -8.62
C ASP A 639 -46.49 -20.05 -9.05
N LYS A 640 -46.21 -20.24 -10.34
CA LYS A 640 -45.42 -21.35 -10.86
C LYS A 640 -43.94 -20.98 -10.84
N ILE A 641 -43.09 -22.01 -10.74
CA ILE A 641 -41.66 -21.89 -11.05
C ILE A 641 -41.53 -21.57 -12.54
N ALA A 642 -40.51 -20.81 -12.93
CA ALA A 642 -40.37 -20.33 -14.30
C ALA A 642 -39.96 -21.43 -15.30
N HIS A 643 -39.08 -22.37 -14.91
CA HIS A 643 -38.41 -23.30 -15.81
C HIS A 643 -38.25 -24.72 -15.22
N ARG A 644 -38.22 -25.73 -16.11
CA ARG A 644 -37.90 -27.13 -15.79
C ARG A 644 -36.38 -27.35 -15.74
N LEU A 645 -35.90 -28.44 -15.14
CA LEU A 645 -34.44 -28.70 -15.13
C LEU A 645 -33.92 -28.90 -16.55
N CYS A 646 -34.66 -29.57 -17.44
CA CYS A 646 -34.31 -29.73 -18.85
C CYS A 646 -34.29 -28.42 -19.66
N ASP A 647 -34.92 -27.35 -19.14
CA ASP A 647 -34.84 -26.02 -19.76
C ASP A 647 -33.56 -25.29 -19.32
N LEU A 648 -33.08 -25.55 -18.09
CA LEU A 648 -31.91 -24.91 -17.47
C LEU A 648 -30.59 -25.64 -17.74
N PHE A 649 -30.66 -26.96 -17.85
CA PHE A 649 -29.54 -27.88 -18.04
C PHE A 649 -29.77 -28.68 -19.33
N LEU A 650 -28.86 -28.52 -20.28
CA LEU A 650 -28.90 -29.26 -21.54
C LEU A 650 -28.18 -30.60 -21.34
N PHE A 651 -28.90 -31.70 -21.58
CA PHE A 651 -28.41 -33.07 -21.44
C PHE A 651 -28.01 -33.64 -22.81
N PRO A 652 -27.03 -34.56 -22.90
CA PRO A 652 -26.68 -35.21 -24.16
C PRO A 652 -27.77 -36.21 -24.57
N GLY A 653 -28.38 -36.01 -25.74
CA GLY A 653 -29.52 -36.78 -26.23
C GLY A 653 -30.82 -36.48 -25.48
N ILE A 654 -31.56 -37.52 -25.10
CA ILE A 654 -32.83 -37.37 -24.38
C ILE A 654 -32.55 -37.04 -22.90
N ALA A 655 -33.17 -35.97 -22.40
CA ALA A 655 -33.07 -35.60 -20.99
C ALA A 655 -33.80 -36.62 -20.08
N PRO A 656 -33.30 -36.92 -18.87
CA PRO A 656 -33.95 -37.86 -17.95
C PRO A 656 -35.35 -37.41 -17.53
N ASP A 657 -36.28 -38.35 -17.30
CA ASP A 657 -37.68 -38.03 -16.96
C ASP A 657 -37.82 -37.11 -15.74
N TRP A 658 -37.00 -37.30 -14.71
CA TRP A 658 -36.99 -36.44 -13.52
C TRP A 658 -36.57 -34.98 -13.81
N ALA A 659 -35.83 -34.74 -14.90
CA ALA A 659 -35.44 -33.40 -15.32
C ALA A 659 -36.58 -32.62 -16.01
N THR A 660 -37.69 -33.28 -16.36
CA THR A 660 -38.89 -32.61 -16.90
C THR A 660 -39.69 -31.85 -15.83
N GLN A 661 -39.41 -32.08 -14.54
CA GLN A 661 -40.01 -31.32 -13.43
C GLN A 661 -39.39 -29.92 -13.31
N SER A 662 -40.06 -29.01 -12.61
CA SER A 662 -39.47 -27.75 -12.14
C SER A 662 -38.58 -27.97 -10.91
N ALA A 663 -37.54 -27.14 -10.75
CA ALA A 663 -36.68 -27.11 -9.56
C ALA A 663 -36.92 -25.87 -8.70
N GLN A 664 -36.76 -26.03 -7.39
CA GLN A 664 -36.56 -24.93 -6.44
C GLN A 664 -35.17 -25.03 -5.84
N LEU A 665 -34.45 -23.91 -5.82
CA LEU A 665 -33.19 -23.80 -5.10
C LEU A 665 -33.44 -23.92 -3.58
N VAL A 666 -32.72 -24.82 -2.91
CA VAL A 666 -32.88 -25.06 -1.46
C VAL A 666 -31.61 -24.81 -0.67
N ARG A 667 -31.79 -24.52 0.61
CA ARG A 667 -30.75 -24.56 1.64
C ARG A 667 -30.97 -25.80 2.49
N ILE A 668 -29.93 -26.61 2.66
CA ILE A 668 -29.94 -27.73 3.60
C ILE A 668 -29.47 -27.22 4.96
N THR A 669 -30.13 -27.66 6.02
CA THR A 669 -29.80 -27.29 7.41
C THR A 669 -29.98 -28.49 8.34
N ARG A 670 -29.06 -28.66 9.29
CA ARG A 670 -29.15 -29.72 10.33
C ARG A 670 -30.02 -29.24 11.49
N THR A 671 -31.10 -29.97 11.80
CA THR A 671 -32.02 -29.61 12.89
C THR A 671 -31.46 -29.98 14.28
N ALA A 672 -31.58 -29.06 15.24
CA ALA A 672 -30.98 -29.19 16.57
C ALA A 672 -31.55 -30.37 17.39
N GLU A 673 -32.82 -30.69 17.20
CA GLU A 673 -33.56 -31.64 18.05
C GLU A 673 -33.37 -33.11 17.66
N LYS A 674 -32.96 -33.41 16.41
CA LYS A 674 -32.89 -34.79 15.88
C LYS A 674 -31.71 -35.09 14.96
N ARG A 675 -30.77 -34.15 14.74
CA ARG A 675 -29.74 -34.17 13.68
C ARG A 675 -30.28 -34.33 12.23
N ALA A 676 -31.59 -34.49 12.04
CA ALA A 676 -32.21 -34.66 10.74
C ALA A 676 -31.98 -33.43 9.84
N LEU A 677 -31.64 -33.68 8.58
CA LEU A 677 -31.47 -32.61 7.59
C LEU A 677 -32.83 -32.12 7.06
N ARG A 678 -32.93 -30.82 6.88
CA ARG A 678 -34.11 -30.15 6.32
C ARG A 678 -33.72 -29.29 5.13
N ALA A 679 -34.23 -29.66 3.95
CA ALA A 679 -34.27 -28.75 2.80
C ALA A 679 -35.31 -27.66 3.05
N THR A 680 -34.90 -26.41 2.86
CA THR A 680 -35.76 -25.23 2.95
C THR A 680 -35.64 -24.42 1.67
N VAL A 681 -36.76 -23.99 1.08
CA VAL A 681 -36.76 -23.21 -0.17
C VAL A 681 -36.05 -21.88 0.06
N PHE A 682 -35.04 -21.58 -0.74
CA PHE A 682 -34.46 -20.25 -0.73
C PHE A 682 -35.45 -19.28 -1.41
N GLN A 683 -35.82 -18.22 -0.71
CA GLN A 683 -36.64 -17.13 -1.25
C GLN A 683 -35.77 -15.87 -1.35
N PRO A 684 -35.25 -15.53 -2.53
CA PRO A 684 -34.47 -14.32 -2.77
C PRO A 684 -35.39 -13.09 -2.92
N SER A 685 -34.84 -11.90 -2.71
CA SER A 685 -35.54 -10.65 -3.00
C SER A 685 -34.54 -9.51 -3.23
N PHE A 686 -34.15 -9.26 -4.48
CA PHE A 686 -33.15 -8.24 -4.84
C PHE A 686 -33.46 -6.84 -4.28
N SER A 687 -34.74 -6.45 -4.29
CA SER A 687 -35.22 -5.18 -3.72
C SER A 687 -35.34 -5.14 -2.19
N LYS A 688 -34.94 -6.20 -1.47
CA LYS A 688 -34.94 -6.28 0.01
C LYS A 688 -33.67 -6.88 0.61
N ILE A 689 -32.56 -7.02 -0.14
CA ILE A 689 -31.35 -7.70 0.36
C ILE A 689 -30.57 -6.84 1.37
N ALA A 690 -31.00 -6.84 2.63
CA ALA A 690 -30.16 -6.40 3.76
C ALA A 690 -28.88 -7.25 3.85
N ARG A 691 -27.78 -6.67 4.36
CA ARG A 691 -26.42 -7.22 4.29
C ARG A 691 -26.31 -8.70 4.70
N GLU A 692 -27.02 -9.11 5.74
CA GLU A 692 -27.08 -10.46 6.31
C GLU A 692 -27.65 -11.56 5.40
N HIS A 693 -28.32 -11.20 4.30
CA HIS A 693 -28.78 -12.16 3.29
C HIS A 693 -27.60 -12.60 2.44
N VAL A 694 -26.88 -13.62 2.92
CA VAL A 694 -25.78 -14.29 2.20
C VAL A 694 -26.33 -15.32 1.22
N TRP A 695 -25.76 -15.35 0.02
CA TRP A 695 -26.16 -16.20 -1.12
C TRP A 695 -25.15 -17.31 -1.40
N ALA A 696 -23.86 -17.04 -1.20
CA ALA A 696 -22.79 -18.04 -1.38
C ALA A 696 -21.73 -17.95 -0.26
N THR A 697 -21.04 -19.06 0.00
CA THR A 697 -19.88 -19.13 0.92
C THR A 697 -18.71 -19.87 0.29
N GLU A 698 -17.48 -19.49 0.64
CA GLU A 698 -16.26 -20.25 0.31
C GLU A 698 -15.87 -21.25 1.42
N SER A 699 -16.67 -21.35 2.49
CA SER A 699 -16.37 -22.24 3.63
C SER A 699 -16.73 -23.71 3.34
N PRO A 700 -15.83 -24.68 3.61
CA PRO A 700 -16.14 -26.11 3.53
C PRO A 700 -17.13 -26.59 4.62
N GLU A 701 -17.42 -25.77 5.63
CA GLU A 701 -18.50 -26.00 6.63
C GLU A 701 -19.89 -26.16 5.96
N TRP A 702 -20.04 -25.69 4.71
CA TRP A 702 -21.23 -25.94 3.90
C TRP A 702 -21.51 -27.43 3.68
N LEU A 703 -20.46 -28.24 3.47
CA LEU A 703 -20.56 -29.70 3.34
C LEU A 703 -21.01 -30.42 4.63
N GLN A 704 -21.06 -29.69 5.75
CA GLN A 704 -21.53 -30.19 7.05
C GLN A 704 -22.93 -29.67 7.42
N HIS A 705 -23.54 -28.91 6.50
CA HIS A 705 -24.87 -28.27 6.65
C HIS A 705 -24.95 -27.24 7.79
N GLU A 706 -23.82 -26.65 8.17
CA GLU A 706 -23.72 -25.63 9.23
C GLU A 706 -23.99 -24.21 8.71
N THR A 707 -23.65 -23.92 7.45
CA THR A 707 -23.88 -22.61 6.82
C THR A 707 -25.26 -22.53 6.19
N ASN A 708 -26.11 -21.60 6.64
CA ASN A 708 -27.43 -21.34 6.07
C ASN A 708 -27.34 -20.50 4.77
N VAL A 709 -26.78 -21.07 3.70
CA VAL A 709 -26.65 -20.45 2.37
C VAL A 709 -26.89 -21.47 1.24
N PRO A 710 -27.46 -21.08 0.09
CA PRO A 710 -27.84 -22.01 -0.97
C PRO A 710 -26.68 -22.49 -1.86
N PHE A 711 -25.58 -21.73 -1.96
CA PHE A 711 -24.42 -22.10 -2.77
C PHE A 711 -23.12 -22.18 -1.95
N CYS A 712 -22.25 -23.10 -2.36
CA CYS A 712 -20.85 -23.15 -1.97
C CYS A 712 -19.96 -22.85 -3.19
N ILE A 713 -19.06 -21.88 -3.06
CA ILE A 713 -17.99 -21.59 -4.02
C ILE A 713 -16.82 -22.51 -3.64
N ALA A 714 -16.77 -23.68 -4.27
CA ALA A 714 -15.98 -24.81 -3.78
C ALA A 714 -14.57 -24.89 -4.40
N SER A 715 -14.24 -24.02 -5.35
CA SER A 715 -13.00 -24.07 -6.17
C SER A 715 -11.68 -24.15 -5.39
N GLN A 716 -11.65 -23.75 -4.11
CA GLN A 716 -10.48 -23.90 -3.25
C GLN A 716 -10.19 -25.38 -2.91
N PHE A 717 -11.22 -26.15 -2.51
CA PHE A 717 -11.10 -27.52 -2.00
C PHE A 717 -11.76 -28.61 -2.87
N SER A 718 -12.53 -28.22 -3.89
CA SER A 718 -13.22 -29.09 -4.84
C SER A 718 -12.73 -28.89 -6.27
N GLN A 719 -13.00 -29.87 -7.14
CA GLN A 719 -12.87 -29.73 -8.60
C GLN A 719 -14.06 -28.96 -9.22
N ALA A 720 -15.19 -28.87 -8.50
CA ALA A 720 -16.27 -27.97 -8.85
C ALA A 720 -15.95 -26.54 -8.41
N ASP A 721 -16.33 -25.57 -9.23
CA ASP A 721 -16.26 -24.17 -8.85
C ASP A 721 -17.46 -23.78 -7.96
N LEU A 722 -18.62 -24.39 -8.20
CA LEU A 722 -19.88 -24.09 -7.52
C LEU A 722 -20.65 -25.38 -7.20
N ILE A 723 -21.10 -25.53 -5.96
CA ILE A 723 -21.93 -26.66 -5.49
C ILE A 723 -23.22 -26.11 -4.87
N PHE A 724 -24.36 -26.71 -5.19
CA PHE A 724 -25.67 -26.35 -4.65
C PHE A 724 -26.65 -27.52 -4.68
N VAL A 725 -27.82 -27.36 -4.03
CA VAL A 725 -28.87 -28.37 -3.98
C VAL A 725 -30.18 -27.82 -4.55
N LEU A 726 -30.78 -28.59 -5.46
CA LEU A 726 -32.11 -28.35 -6.01
C LEU A 726 -33.12 -29.32 -5.38
N ARG A 727 -34.38 -28.90 -5.34
CA ARG A 727 -35.52 -29.74 -4.95
C ARG A 727 -36.58 -29.74 -6.05
N LEU A 728 -36.96 -30.93 -6.51
CA LEU A 728 -37.97 -31.14 -7.56
C LEU A 728 -39.40 -30.90 -7.04
N GLU A 729 -40.38 -30.90 -7.94
CA GLU A 729 -41.81 -30.80 -7.59
C GLU A 729 -42.29 -31.96 -6.71
N ASP A 730 -41.77 -33.17 -6.94
CA ASP A 730 -42.00 -34.35 -6.10
C ASP A 730 -41.37 -34.27 -4.68
N ASN A 731 -40.67 -33.18 -4.37
CA ASN A 731 -39.94 -32.89 -3.13
C ASN A 731 -38.67 -33.74 -2.89
N ARG A 732 -38.16 -34.46 -3.90
CA ARG A 732 -36.81 -35.04 -3.86
C ARG A 732 -35.74 -33.98 -4.12
N CYS A 733 -34.54 -34.21 -3.60
CA CYS A 733 -33.39 -33.32 -3.74
C CYS A 733 -32.33 -33.93 -4.66
N LEU A 734 -31.66 -33.05 -5.41
CA LEU A 734 -30.59 -33.35 -6.36
C LEU A 734 -29.43 -32.38 -6.09
N GLN A 735 -28.21 -32.90 -6.02
CA GLN A 735 -27.01 -32.06 -5.98
C GLN A 735 -26.59 -31.64 -7.37
N VAL A 736 -26.01 -30.45 -7.47
CA VAL A 736 -25.38 -29.95 -8.70
C VAL A 736 -23.96 -29.53 -8.38
N ALA A 737 -22.99 -30.13 -9.07
CA ALA A 737 -21.59 -29.71 -9.07
C ALA A 737 -21.26 -29.11 -10.44
N LEU A 738 -21.02 -27.80 -10.47
CA LEU A 738 -20.71 -27.01 -11.66
C LEU A 738 -19.23 -26.66 -11.70
N SER A 739 -18.57 -26.92 -12.83
CA SER A 739 -17.29 -26.29 -13.18
C SER A 739 -17.42 -25.44 -14.43
N THR A 740 -16.57 -24.41 -14.52
CA THR A 740 -16.59 -23.37 -15.56
C THR A 740 -15.26 -23.28 -16.28
N LEU A 741 -15.29 -23.03 -17.59
CA LEU A 741 -14.11 -22.92 -18.44
C LEU A 741 -14.18 -21.68 -19.33
N LEU A 742 -13.05 -20.98 -19.51
CA LEU A 742 -12.94 -19.92 -20.53
C LEU A 742 -12.73 -20.56 -21.90
N LYS A 743 -13.66 -20.31 -22.83
CA LYS A 743 -13.62 -20.69 -24.24
C LYS A 743 -13.87 -19.43 -25.08
N ASN A 744 -12.80 -18.84 -25.60
CA ASN A 744 -12.83 -17.67 -26.48
C ASN A 744 -11.96 -17.92 -27.74
N GLU A 745 -11.68 -16.89 -28.54
CA GLU A 745 -10.89 -17.01 -29.78
C GLU A 745 -9.42 -17.40 -29.55
N HIS A 746 -8.85 -17.01 -28.39
CA HIS A 746 -7.44 -17.18 -28.05
C HIS A 746 -7.20 -18.37 -27.08
N VAL A 747 -8.16 -18.62 -26.20
CA VAL A 747 -8.19 -19.69 -25.18
C VAL A 747 -9.19 -20.74 -25.65
N LYS A 748 -8.67 -21.76 -26.32
CA LYS A 748 -9.45 -22.88 -26.83
C LYS A 748 -9.77 -23.87 -25.70
N THR A 749 -10.95 -24.47 -25.78
CA THR A 749 -11.35 -25.62 -24.96
C THR A 749 -11.80 -26.72 -25.91
N SER A 750 -11.19 -27.90 -25.81
CA SER A 750 -11.54 -29.07 -26.62
C SER A 750 -12.57 -29.97 -25.92
N PRO A 751 -13.28 -30.86 -26.65
CA PRO A 751 -14.16 -31.85 -26.06
C PRO A 751 -13.48 -32.74 -25.00
N SER A 752 -12.18 -33.05 -25.16
CA SER A 752 -11.44 -33.84 -24.18
C SER A 752 -11.11 -33.05 -22.89
N ASP A 753 -10.90 -31.74 -22.95
CA ASP A 753 -10.77 -30.89 -21.74
C ASP A 753 -12.07 -30.93 -20.91
N ILE A 754 -13.21 -30.89 -21.60
CA ILE A 754 -14.56 -30.95 -21.00
C ILE A 754 -14.81 -32.36 -20.42
N GLN A 755 -14.44 -33.42 -21.13
CA GLN A 755 -14.53 -34.80 -20.64
C GLN A 755 -13.66 -35.02 -19.40
N VAL A 756 -12.42 -34.51 -19.40
CA VAL A 756 -11.51 -34.51 -18.23
C VAL A 756 -12.15 -33.76 -17.05
N LYS A 757 -12.84 -32.64 -17.30
CA LYS A 757 -13.57 -31.92 -16.25
C LYS A 757 -14.77 -32.67 -15.71
N LEU A 758 -15.59 -33.31 -16.56
CA LEU A 758 -16.70 -34.16 -16.11
C LEU A 758 -16.22 -35.38 -15.31
N LEU A 759 -15.07 -35.95 -15.67
CA LEU A 759 -14.39 -37.00 -14.90
C LEU A 759 -13.85 -36.49 -13.55
N GLN A 760 -13.35 -35.25 -13.49
CA GLN A 760 -12.97 -34.60 -12.23
C GLN A 760 -14.18 -34.31 -11.32
N LEU A 761 -15.37 -34.08 -11.89
CA LEU A 761 -16.64 -33.90 -11.17
C LEU A 761 -17.30 -35.22 -10.72
N ALA A 762 -16.74 -36.39 -11.05
CA ALA A 762 -17.22 -37.66 -10.50
C ALA A 762 -17.05 -37.69 -8.96
N PRO A 763 -17.98 -38.26 -8.17
CA PRO A 763 -17.96 -38.15 -6.70
C PRO A 763 -16.61 -38.50 -6.04
N LYS A 764 -15.98 -39.60 -6.49
CA LYS A 764 -14.66 -40.07 -6.03
C LYS A 764 -13.48 -39.10 -6.30
N ASN A 765 -13.64 -38.17 -7.24
CA ASN A 765 -12.63 -37.22 -7.70
C ASN A 765 -12.94 -35.76 -7.28
N LEU A 766 -14.18 -35.51 -6.83
CA LEU A 766 -14.76 -34.16 -6.67
C LEU A 766 -14.04 -33.30 -5.63
N PHE A 767 -13.34 -33.89 -4.66
CA PHE A 767 -12.63 -33.17 -3.59
C PHE A 767 -11.12 -33.39 -3.66
N LYS A 768 -10.34 -32.34 -3.39
CA LYS A 768 -8.88 -32.35 -3.53
C LYS A 768 -8.23 -33.08 -2.36
N VAL A 769 -7.88 -34.35 -2.58
CA VAL A 769 -7.14 -35.18 -1.62
C VAL A 769 -5.80 -34.52 -1.28
N GLY A 770 -5.60 -34.13 -0.01
CA GLY A 770 -4.30 -33.62 0.48
C GLY A 770 -4.36 -32.34 1.34
N GLN A 771 -5.43 -31.56 1.28
CA GLN A 771 -5.74 -30.61 2.36
C GLN A 771 -6.22 -31.37 3.61
N PRO A 772 -6.13 -30.82 4.84
CA PRO A 772 -6.42 -31.54 6.08
C PRO A 772 -7.92 -31.77 6.34
N THR A 773 -8.59 -32.48 5.43
CA THR A 773 -9.89 -33.15 5.63
C THR A 773 -9.72 -34.49 6.37
N THR A 774 -8.72 -34.58 7.25
CA THR A 774 -8.33 -35.79 8.00
C THR A 774 -9.26 -36.08 9.18
N ALA A 775 -10.56 -36.29 8.89
CA ALA A 775 -11.51 -37.08 9.67
C ALA A 775 -12.92 -37.02 9.03
N SER A 776 -13.30 -38.07 8.30
CA SER A 776 -14.61 -38.76 8.34
C SER A 776 -15.95 -37.99 8.42
N GLY A 777 -16.00 -36.68 8.14
CA GLY A 777 -17.13 -35.80 8.50
C GLY A 777 -17.70 -34.93 7.38
N ALA A 778 -17.28 -35.14 6.13
CA ALA A 778 -17.89 -34.47 4.98
C ALA A 778 -19.24 -35.12 4.65
N HIS A 779 -20.33 -34.54 5.14
CA HIS A 779 -21.71 -35.00 4.93
C HIS A 779 -22.24 -34.63 3.53
N PHE A 780 -21.44 -34.92 2.49
CA PHE A 780 -21.79 -34.65 1.11
C PHE A 780 -22.92 -35.57 0.64
N ASP A 781 -22.84 -36.87 0.94
CA ASP A 781 -23.87 -37.82 0.51
C ASP A 781 -25.20 -37.62 1.27
N ASP A 782 -25.18 -37.04 2.47
CA ASP A 782 -26.37 -36.72 3.26
C ASP A 782 -27.23 -35.61 2.58
N ILE A 783 -28.26 -35.98 1.82
CA ILE A 783 -29.34 -35.05 1.42
C ILE A 783 -30.74 -35.62 1.72
N PRO A 784 -31.75 -34.79 2.04
CA PRO A 784 -33.09 -35.28 2.35
C PRO A 784 -33.87 -35.66 1.07
N ARG A 785 -34.27 -36.94 0.97
CA ARG A 785 -35.08 -37.53 -0.12
C ARG A 785 -34.37 -37.48 -1.48
N GLU A 786 -33.50 -38.44 -1.73
CA GLU A 786 -32.62 -38.47 -2.91
C GLU A 786 -33.36 -38.76 -4.24
N VAL A 787 -32.86 -38.18 -5.35
CA VAL A 787 -33.18 -38.61 -6.72
C VAL A 787 -32.22 -39.74 -7.10
N ALA A 788 -32.53 -40.97 -6.71
CA ALA A 788 -31.66 -42.14 -6.92
C ALA A 788 -31.33 -42.42 -8.40
N GLU A 789 -32.18 -41.97 -9.32
CA GLU A 789 -31.99 -42.00 -10.78
C GLU A 789 -30.83 -41.10 -11.26
N ALA A 790 -30.30 -40.23 -10.40
CA ALA A 790 -29.09 -39.43 -10.64
C ALA A 790 -27.82 -40.09 -10.07
N GLY A 791 -27.90 -41.37 -9.69
CA GLY A 791 -26.79 -42.15 -9.13
C GLY A 791 -26.67 -42.05 -7.60
N ASN A 792 -25.59 -42.60 -7.06
CA ASN A 792 -25.23 -42.53 -5.65
C ASN A 792 -23.79 -42.00 -5.49
N PRO A 793 -23.57 -40.83 -4.85
CA PRO A 793 -24.59 -39.86 -4.46
C PRO A 793 -25.37 -39.30 -5.67
N PRO A 794 -26.59 -38.77 -5.46
CA PRO A 794 -27.46 -38.23 -6.52
C PRO A 794 -26.97 -36.85 -6.99
N LEU A 795 -26.07 -36.87 -7.96
CA LEU A 795 -25.28 -35.71 -8.36
C LEU A 795 -25.35 -35.47 -9.87
N LEU A 796 -25.86 -34.30 -10.26
CA LEU A 796 -25.73 -33.77 -11.61
C LEU A 796 -24.37 -33.09 -11.79
N ARG A 797 -23.56 -33.61 -12.72
CA ARG A 797 -22.24 -33.07 -13.08
C ARG A 797 -22.40 -32.09 -14.23
N VAL A 798 -22.05 -30.82 -14.02
CA VAL A 798 -22.26 -29.75 -15.00
C VAL A 798 -20.93 -29.11 -15.37
N VAL A 799 -20.65 -29.01 -16.67
CA VAL A 799 -19.56 -28.16 -17.18
C VAL A 799 -20.17 -27.11 -18.10
N SER A 800 -19.86 -25.84 -17.86
CA SER A 800 -20.23 -24.72 -18.74
C SER A 800 -18.97 -24.04 -19.24
N THR A 801 -18.91 -23.74 -20.53
CA THR A 801 -17.95 -22.78 -21.08
C THR A 801 -18.54 -21.37 -21.10
N PHE A 802 -17.67 -20.38 -21.27
CA PHE A 802 -18.00 -18.96 -21.42
C PHE A 802 -16.85 -18.24 -22.15
N PRO A 803 -17.06 -17.22 -23.02
CA PRO A 803 -18.35 -16.74 -23.53
C PRO A 803 -19.02 -17.69 -24.53
N TYR A 804 -18.23 -18.51 -25.25
CA TYR A 804 -18.78 -19.47 -26.21
C TYR A 804 -19.29 -20.73 -25.54
N GLU A 805 -20.33 -21.30 -26.13
CA GLU A 805 -21.07 -22.44 -25.61
C GLU A 805 -20.39 -23.77 -25.98
N VAL A 806 -20.90 -24.87 -25.42
CA VAL A 806 -20.46 -26.25 -25.68
C VAL A 806 -21.68 -27.08 -25.99
N ASP A 807 -21.66 -27.78 -27.12
CA ASP A 807 -22.61 -28.85 -27.34
C ASP A 807 -22.17 -30.07 -26.52
N ILE A 808 -22.98 -30.44 -25.52
CA ILE A 808 -22.74 -31.59 -24.66
C ILE A 808 -22.85 -32.93 -25.43
N ASN A 809 -23.44 -32.93 -26.64
CA ASN A 809 -23.51 -34.09 -27.52
C ASN A 809 -22.16 -34.41 -28.21
N GLU A 810 -21.24 -33.45 -28.31
CA GLU A 810 -19.86 -33.70 -28.79
C GLU A 810 -18.98 -34.42 -27.75
N VAL A 811 -19.45 -34.57 -26.51
CA VAL A 811 -18.66 -35.11 -25.41
C VAL A 811 -18.98 -36.59 -25.20
N GLU A 812 -17.97 -37.45 -25.41
CA GLU A 812 -18.06 -38.88 -25.13
C GLU A 812 -18.48 -39.15 -23.67
N ARG A 813 -19.63 -39.82 -23.50
CA ARG A 813 -20.15 -40.25 -22.19
C ARG A 813 -19.16 -41.18 -21.49
N ASP A 814 -18.79 -40.83 -20.26
CA ASP A 814 -17.94 -41.67 -19.42
C ASP A 814 -18.71 -42.83 -18.75
N LYS A 815 -17.99 -43.68 -18.02
CA LYS A 815 -18.53 -44.85 -17.31
C LYS A 815 -19.01 -44.52 -15.89
N VAL A 816 -19.27 -43.25 -15.56
CA VAL A 816 -19.71 -42.81 -14.24
C VAL A 816 -21.23 -42.64 -14.26
N PRO A 817 -21.99 -43.26 -13.33
CA PRO A 817 -23.46 -43.32 -13.43
C PRO A 817 -24.15 -41.97 -13.18
N GLN A 818 -23.46 -41.01 -12.55
CA GLN A 818 -23.95 -39.65 -12.37
C GLN A 818 -24.19 -38.94 -13.71
N PRO A 819 -25.38 -38.36 -13.96
CA PRO A 819 -25.69 -37.68 -15.22
C PRO A 819 -24.79 -36.47 -15.47
N ILE A 820 -24.60 -36.14 -16.76
CA ILE A 820 -23.83 -34.99 -17.23
C ILE A 820 -24.74 -33.98 -17.96
N ALA A 821 -24.42 -32.69 -17.85
CA ALA A 821 -25.10 -31.61 -18.57
C ALA A 821 -24.19 -30.39 -18.80
N THR A 822 -24.65 -29.45 -19.62
CA THR A 822 -24.15 -28.06 -19.70
C THR A 822 -25.26 -27.08 -19.30
N LEU A 823 -24.93 -25.81 -19.02
CA LEU A 823 -25.92 -24.78 -18.72
C LEU A 823 -26.55 -24.21 -20.01
N ASN A 824 -27.87 -24.00 -20.00
CA ASN A 824 -28.55 -23.21 -21.02
C ASN A 824 -28.20 -21.72 -20.84
N THR A 825 -27.04 -21.33 -21.38
CA THR A 825 -26.51 -19.97 -21.26
C THR A 825 -27.39 -18.90 -21.96
N PRO A 826 -28.08 -19.17 -23.09
CA PRO A 826 -29.10 -18.25 -23.62
C PRO A 826 -30.23 -17.94 -22.62
N LEU A 827 -30.77 -18.94 -21.94
CA LEU A 827 -31.81 -18.75 -20.93
C LEU A 827 -31.30 -17.98 -19.70
N LEU A 828 -30.05 -18.23 -19.28
CA LEU A 828 -29.44 -17.47 -18.18
C LEU A 828 -29.10 -16.01 -18.58
N ARG A 829 -28.85 -15.73 -19.87
CA ARG A 829 -28.76 -14.35 -20.42
C ARG A 829 -30.11 -13.64 -20.41
N GLU A 830 -31.21 -14.32 -20.73
CA GLU A 830 -32.57 -13.77 -20.55
C GLU A 830 -32.84 -13.44 -19.06
N CYS A 831 -32.53 -14.38 -18.16
CA CYS A 831 -32.64 -14.15 -16.72
C CYS A 831 -31.81 -12.95 -16.26
N ALA A 832 -30.60 -12.76 -16.81
CA ALA A 832 -29.73 -11.62 -16.50
C ALA A 832 -30.31 -10.26 -16.95
N ASN A 833 -31.03 -10.21 -18.08
CA ASN A 833 -31.73 -9.00 -18.54
C ASN A 833 -32.87 -8.57 -17.61
N SER A 834 -33.39 -9.46 -16.76
CA SER A 834 -34.47 -9.13 -15.81
C SER A 834 -33.99 -8.37 -14.56
N PHE A 835 -32.68 -8.17 -14.36
CA PHE A 835 -32.14 -7.44 -13.21
C PHE A 835 -32.14 -5.92 -13.43
N ASN A 836 -32.63 -5.18 -12.43
CA ASN A 836 -32.50 -3.74 -12.38
C ASN A 836 -31.15 -3.36 -11.73
N ILE A 837 -30.31 -2.61 -12.45
CA ILE A 837 -29.02 -2.12 -11.92
C ILE A 837 -29.15 -1.35 -10.60
N THR A 838 -30.29 -0.68 -10.39
CA THR A 838 -30.57 0.07 -9.15
C THR A 838 -30.56 -0.84 -7.91
N ASP A 839 -31.01 -2.09 -8.05
CA ASP A 839 -31.00 -3.05 -6.94
C ASP A 839 -29.62 -3.70 -6.75
N ILE A 840 -28.83 -3.84 -7.83
CA ILE A 840 -27.41 -4.22 -7.77
C ILE A 840 -26.60 -3.15 -7.02
N VAL A 841 -26.76 -1.87 -7.38
CA VAL A 841 -26.15 -0.72 -6.70
C VAL A 841 -26.53 -0.72 -5.21
N LYS A 842 -27.83 -0.78 -4.88
CA LYS A 842 -28.30 -0.83 -3.49
C LYS A 842 -27.70 -2.00 -2.71
N ARG A 843 -27.59 -3.19 -3.32
CA ARG A 843 -26.98 -4.36 -2.68
C ARG A 843 -25.49 -4.14 -2.40
N ILE A 844 -24.71 -3.70 -3.39
CA ILE A 844 -23.27 -3.48 -3.20
C ILE A 844 -23.03 -2.37 -2.16
N VAL A 845 -23.76 -1.25 -2.25
CA VAL A 845 -23.71 -0.17 -1.25
C VAL A 845 -24.08 -0.68 0.15
N SER A 846 -25.17 -1.44 0.29
CA SER A 846 -25.58 -1.99 1.59
C SER A 846 -24.51 -2.91 2.19
N VAL A 847 -23.93 -3.82 1.40
CA VAL A 847 -22.85 -4.69 1.90
C VAL A 847 -21.61 -3.88 2.29
N MET A 848 -21.22 -2.91 1.46
CA MET A 848 -19.99 -2.12 1.66
C MET A 848 -20.08 -1.12 2.81
N THR A 849 -21.27 -0.64 3.17
CA THR A 849 -21.46 0.50 4.10
C THR A 849 -22.27 0.15 5.34
N THR A 850 -23.22 -0.79 5.27
CA THR A 850 -23.99 -1.20 6.47
C THR A 850 -23.13 -2.08 7.36
N PRO A 851 -22.96 -1.79 8.68
CA PRO A 851 -22.25 -2.69 9.58
C PRO A 851 -22.98 -4.04 9.68
N ARG A 852 -22.24 -5.17 9.73
CA ARG A 852 -22.83 -6.47 10.12
C ARG A 852 -23.40 -6.31 11.53
N SER A 853 -24.68 -6.62 11.72
CA SER A 853 -25.33 -6.60 13.02
C SER A 853 -24.60 -7.57 13.97
N GLY A 854 -24.03 -7.02 15.04
CA GLY A 854 -23.19 -7.76 15.97
C GLY A 854 -23.92 -8.98 16.53
N LYS A 855 -23.26 -10.16 16.52
CA LYS A 855 -23.80 -11.50 16.82
C LYS A 855 -25.06 -11.44 17.69
N ARG A 856 -26.24 -11.59 17.08
CA ARG A 856 -27.52 -11.79 17.77
C ARG A 856 -27.30 -12.88 18.82
N LYS A 857 -27.37 -12.55 20.12
CA LYS A 857 -27.17 -13.50 21.22
C LYS A 857 -27.99 -14.75 20.90
N ARG A 858 -27.34 -15.92 20.79
CA ARG A 858 -28.07 -17.20 20.87
C ARG A 858 -28.86 -17.15 22.18
N PRO A 859 -30.15 -17.48 22.21
CA PRO A 859 -30.89 -17.55 23.47
C PRO A 859 -30.17 -18.58 24.35
N SER A 860 -29.64 -18.12 25.48
CA SER A 860 -28.88 -18.95 26.40
C SER A 860 -29.85 -19.87 27.14
N VAL A 861 -29.89 -21.14 26.72
CA VAL A 861 -30.29 -22.22 27.63
C VAL A 861 -29.35 -22.16 28.82
N GLY A 862 -29.91 -22.31 30.02
CA GLY A 862 -29.29 -21.82 31.25
C GLY A 862 -28.24 -22.73 31.88
N ASP A 863 -27.51 -22.09 32.79
CA ASP A 863 -26.69 -22.64 33.88
C ASP A 863 -25.35 -23.34 33.56
N GLY A 864 -24.46 -23.33 34.56
CA GLY A 864 -23.06 -23.75 34.46
C GLY A 864 -22.09 -22.57 34.46
N GLY A 865 -21.64 -22.14 35.64
CA GLY A 865 -20.69 -21.03 35.80
C GLY A 865 -19.24 -21.38 35.46
N GLY A 866 -18.54 -20.46 34.79
CA GLY A 866 -17.12 -20.53 34.48
C GLY A 866 -16.56 -19.15 34.10
N GLU A 867 -15.28 -18.89 34.40
CA GLU A 867 -14.67 -17.58 34.20
C GLU A 867 -14.33 -17.28 32.71
N PRO A 868 -14.35 -16.00 32.28
CA PRO A 868 -14.09 -15.64 30.89
C PRO A 868 -12.59 -15.57 30.57
N GLU A 869 -12.03 -16.63 29.98
CA GLU A 869 -10.68 -16.58 29.40
C GLU A 869 -10.59 -15.54 28.26
N ARG A 870 -9.43 -14.85 28.18
CA ARG A 870 -9.13 -13.90 27.11
C ARG A 870 -8.74 -14.63 25.82
N PRO A 871 -9.24 -14.23 24.64
CA PRO A 871 -8.84 -14.84 23.37
C PRO A 871 -7.37 -14.50 23.05
N LYS A 872 -6.48 -15.48 23.14
CA LYS A 872 -5.10 -15.37 22.65
C LYS A 872 -5.07 -15.56 21.13
N THR A 873 -4.59 -14.57 20.40
CA THR A 873 -4.19 -14.72 19.00
C THR A 873 -3.05 -15.72 18.90
N ARG A 874 -3.19 -16.73 18.02
CA ARG A 874 -2.27 -17.86 17.91
C ARG A 874 -1.39 -17.69 16.67
N SER A 875 -0.19 -17.16 16.84
CA SER A 875 0.81 -17.08 15.75
C SER A 875 1.32 -18.47 15.36
N MET A 876 1.57 -18.64 14.05
CA MET A 876 2.20 -19.83 13.48
C MET A 876 3.73 -19.63 13.43
N THR A 877 4.43 -19.97 14.51
CA THR A 877 5.91 -20.02 14.52
C THR A 877 6.40 -21.12 15.46
N LYS A 878 6.34 -22.38 15.01
CA LYS A 878 7.07 -23.48 15.67
C LYS A 878 7.34 -24.68 14.74
N LYS A 879 8.41 -24.59 13.93
CA LYS A 879 8.99 -25.78 13.27
C LYS A 879 10.49 -25.67 12.93
N GLU A 880 11.28 -25.02 13.80
CA GLU A 880 12.72 -24.84 13.56
C GLU A 880 13.57 -24.82 14.85
N GLU A 881 13.04 -25.28 15.99
CA GLU A 881 13.66 -25.11 17.32
C GLU A 881 13.96 -26.44 18.06
N GLU A 882 13.95 -27.58 17.37
CA GLU A 882 14.21 -28.91 17.98
C GLU A 882 15.65 -29.42 17.79
N ALA A 883 16.49 -28.69 17.06
CA ALA A 883 17.84 -29.13 16.71
C ALA A 883 18.95 -28.81 17.75
N ASN A 884 18.69 -27.99 18.77
CA ASN A 884 19.79 -27.26 19.46
C ASN A 884 19.70 -27.19 21.01
N LYS A 885 19.43 -28.32 21.69
CA LYS A 885 19.47 -28.43 23.17
C LYS A 885 20.16 -29.72 23.66
N ALA A 886 21.50 -29.76 23.56
CA ALA A 886 22.34 -30.89 23.99
C ALA A 886 23.61 -30.48 24.80
N ALA A 887 23.53 -29.38 25.57
CA ALA A 887 24.53 -28.91 26.55
C ALA A 887 23.83 -27.87 27.47
N ARG A 888 24.16 -27.63 28.75
CA ARG A 888 25.21 -28.11 29.70
C ARG A 888 24.59 -28.15 31.15
N PRO A 889 25.31 -28.52 32.24
CA PRO A 889 24.70 -29.08 33.47
C PRO A 889 24.29 -28.11 34.61
N ARG A 890 23.73 -28.72 35.67
CA ARG A 890 23.08 -28.14 36.88
C ARG A 890 24.00 -27.43 37.89
N ARG A 891 23.50 -26.31 38.44
CA ARG A 891 23.61 -25.76 39.83
C ARG A 891 22.36 -24.86 40.04
N GLY A 892 21.88 -24.47 41.23
CA GLY A 892 22.23 -24.76 42.64
C GLY A 892 21.29 -23.93 43.54
N VAL A 893 20.73 -24.50 44.60
CA VAL A 893 19.65 -23.96 45.49
C VAL A 893 20.29 -23.27 46.73
N PRO A 894 19.79 -22.12 47.27
CA PRO A 894 18.65 -22.09 48.22
C PRO A 894 17.70 -20.85 48.17
N LYS A 895 16.79 -20.78 49.15
CA LYS A 895 15.68 -19.82 49.33
C LYS A 895 15.89 -18.92 50.56
N GLU A 896 15.20 -17.76 50.58
CA GLU A 896 14.55 -17.13 51.74
C GLU A 896 13.16 -16.67 51.23
N GLU A 897 12.00 -16.92 51.83
CA GLU A 897 11.45 -16.68 53.20
C GLU A 897 10.83 -15.26 53.39
N VAL A 898 9.86 -15.16 54.30
CA VAL A 898 8.76 -14.15 54.29
C VAL A 898 8.59 -13.53 55.68
N PRO A 899 7.91 -12.37 55.83
CA PRO A 899 6.73 -12.41 56.71
C PRO A 899 5.51 -11.53 56.28
N LEU A 900 4.34 -11.86 56.84
CA LEU A 900 3.06 -11.17 56.64
C LEU A 900 2.70 -10.20 57.80
N ARG A 901 1.87 -9.18 57.52
CA ARG A 901 0.78 -8.62 58.38
C ARG A 901 -0.19 -7.84 57.45
N LYS A 902 -1.52 -8.02 57.46
CA LYS A 902 -2.59 -7.86 58.47
C LYS A 902 -2.82 -6.41 58.95
N SER A 903 -4.03 -5.87 59.21
CA SER A 903 -5.45 -6.15 58.82
C SER A 903 -6.44 -5.35 59.72
N THR A 904 -7.37 -4.53 59.17
CA THR A 904 -8.64 -4.01 59.79
C THR A 904 -9.46 -3.22 58.72
N ARG A 905 -10.81 -3.19 58.54
CA ARG A 905 -12.08 -3.19 59.35
C ARG A 905 -12.29 -1.89 60.19
N ARG A 906 -13.44 -1.16 60.24
CA ARG A 906 -14.90 -1.23 59.85
C ARG A 906 -15.41 0.22 59.47
N VAL A 907 -16.60 0.61 58.95
CA VAL A 907 -18.02 0.11 58.77
C VAL A 907 -18.96 0.35 60.00
N PRO A 908 -20.27 0.76 59.95
CA PRO A 908 -21.25 1.11 58.87
C PRO A 908 -22.13 2.41 59.10
N ALA A 909 -23.14 2.69 58.23
CA ALA A 909 -24.54 3.19 58.50
C ALA A 909 -25.22 3.66 57.16
N SER A 910 -26.33 3.11 56.60
CA SER A 910 -27.80 3.21 56.92
C SER A 910 -28.41 4.63 56.78
N SER A 911 -29.64 4.92 56.30
CA SER A 911 -30.85 4.17 55.79
C SER A 911 -31.95 5.21 55.40
N SER A 912 -33.06 4.99 54.65
CA SER A 912 -33.58 3.98 53.69
C SER A 912 -34.96 4.42 53.10
N THR A 913 -35.58 3.65 52.19
CA THR A 913 -37.06 3.60 51.86
C THR A 913 -37.73 4.84 51.19
N ALA A 914 -38.86 4.80 50.44
CA ALA A 914 -39.80 3.73 50.00
C ALA A 914 -40.54 4.05 48.64
N LYS A 915 -41.49 3.17 48.26
CA LYS A 915 -42.16 2.93 46.95
C LYS A 915 -43.38 3.82 46.60
N VAL A 916 -43.64 4.05 45.28
CA VAL A 916 -44.93 3.85 44.50
C VAL A 916 -46.20 4.66 44.92
N PRO A 917 -47.23 4.99 44.06
CA PRO A 917 -47.57 4.57 42.67
C PRO A 917 -47.85 5.68 41.61
N THR A 918 -48.15 5.23 40.38
CA THR A 918 -48.78 5.92 39.23
C THR A 918 -50.21 6.46 39.51
N PRO A 919 -50.73 7.43 38.70
CA PRO A 919 -51.67 7.04 37.62
C PRO A 919 -51.72 7.92 36.34
N VAL A 920 -51.88 7.26 35.18
CA VAL A 920 -52.90 7.50 34.10
C VAL A 920 -53.44 8.96 33.93
N ARG A 921 -53.33 9.67 32.78
CA ARG A 921 -54.20 9.55 31.56
C ARG A 921 -53.89 10.56 30.41
N ARG A 922 -54.10 10.11 29.15
CA ARG A 922 -54.68 10.82 27.96
C ARG A 922 -54.03 12.07 27.26
N ARG A 923 -53.66 11.82 25.98
CA ARG A 923 -54.15 12.45 24.70
C ARG A 923 -53.67 13.85 24.22
N LYS A 924 -53.30 13.84 22.91
CA LYS A 924 -53.23 14.96 21.93
C LYS A 924 -52.11 15.99 22.16
N ARG A 925 -51.63 16.68 21.12
CA ARG A 925 -51.95 16.54 19.67
C ARG A 925 -51.12 15.45 19.00
#